data_AF-A0A956SDR4-F1
#
_entry.id   AF-A0A956SDR4-F1
#
_cell.length_a   1.000
_cell.length_b   1.000
_cell.length_c   1.000
_cell.angle_alpha   90.00
_cell.angle_beta   90.00
_cell.angle_gamma   90.00
#
_symmetry.space_group_name_H-M   'P 1'
#
loop_
_entity.id
_entity.type
_entity.pdbx_description
1 polymer ?
#
loop_
_entity_poly.entity_id
_entity_poly.type
_entity_poly.pdbx_seq_one_letter_code
_entity_poly.pdbx_strand_id
1 'polypeptide(L)'
;MRATFRLLLGLCLLPLLVGTVPRGEANAAGLGGGAESFQGYELPSIDPYESEIPGLSPLATETLRDALFRMGVKEEELGYDKRWAEDDTFRLAVVEDLLDDPMALPGFQSNLVRSIRERATQPLGLFGQLARLLAVDPWAMRVREPKELLPTHFLEELESASAGDGVRRVANDLENARGDGSWYGEIASRSVQTFDPDREVAAIVRWLGSGQDDLDHAFAKVESRLRTHVLMSAVAQWGGENDPTDLARKGELHREFGAPVDTTVDIESDWILDAAAAVRRDELLSAGGAVLRVSMDTAQLTARMVRNRSMRRPGPNSASPIDPSFEPLQAKIQGEILAAWPSQWGWIVIGSDDDNVYPADVLDEIVVLGDAGGNDVYRGRVASAVGQLHRSLSVLVDLAGNDVYDAGGRSYAVGGAVFGCAALVDLNGDDTYIGATGSLGAGYFGVGALYDGGGADRFEGATLTEGAGAFGVGLLVSMSGTAAPERKDVERDLAYDEGIIPVPRTGSLPIRYDENDVYVAQLSAQGFASTHGVGLLYDDAGNDIYRAGGRYLHEPLLPNDFQSLSQGFSIGFRPRAAGGVGLLIDEQGNDYYDAEVFAQGAGYWYSLGLLFDGAGNDRYLATQYGQGAGVHLGVGSLWDRGGDDHYVSKNGVVQGTAHDLSVGLLRDESGNDFYAVSGGQGVSLSNSFALFLDEMGDDLYATFEGSRGYARFGRGFSGAAVFLDLEGNDHYPAETDAANGREWRTSHYTLGIDLDRDVILPTEDVPEIVLTADDSTRAIDELFETASLWEVGSAREKVRRARLALVARGMPAVEYAVGATGPYEDGEPLLTDQGLVYRTLQELGNAYPDSLGVRLLPRLTDPEEQVQRNVIALLGDMKWKPARERLEAILADPGATKQYTRTIQALGKIRDPEAAPSIRPFLADSLERRRIVAVEALKFLGDDASAKAFVGRLSDPYFTVRSAAMSGLVAFGEASVEPLVDALRKAPKSTPPNSPFDRVHAVLTLGSIGGSIADSTSASAVETRERVNGALWTELERACDALRQAQATTASSASGSAETPMPTPMQLQERTDTEGDSTSMPSQDRVVTVGTPAVDAAALASAALDGLLRSKEAGVAERAETMIAGIEAPLLLRTWERRK
;
A
#
# COMPACT_ATOMS: atom_id res chain seq x y z
N MET A 1 38.41 0.45 33.57
CA MET A 1 38.09 -0.72 34.44
C MET A 1 37.41 -0.32 35.75
N ARG A 2 38.08 0.04 36.87
CA ARG A 2 37.34 0.37 38.13
C ARG A 2 36.53 1.68 38.11
N ALA A 3 36.80 2.61 37.19
CA ALA A 3 35.94 3.77 36.95
C ALA A 3 34.71 3.40 36.10
N THR A 4 34.91 2.57 35.07
CA THR A 4 33.88 2.07 34.14
C THR A 4 32.74 1.32 34.88
N PHE A 5 33.09 0.54 35.91
CA PHE A 5 32.12 -0.21 36.71
C PHE A 5 31.28 0.66 37.68
N ARG A 6 31.57 1.96 37.83
CA ARG A 6 30.74 2.90 38.61
C ARG A 6 29.82 3.76 37.76
N LEU A 7 30.08 3.89 36.46
CA LEU A 7 29.18 4.58 35.54
C LEU A 7 27.94 3.71 35.24
N LEU A 8 28.15 2.41 35.00
CA LEU A 8 27.09 1.45 34.69
C LEU A 8 26.15 1.14 35.87
N LEU A 9 26.54 1.42 37.12
CA LEU A 9 25.67 1.20 38.29
C LEU A 9 24.79 2.41 38.65
N GLY A 10 25.03 3.57 38.01
CA GLY A 10 24.30 4.82 38.29
C GLY A 10 23.08 5.06 37.38
N LEU A 11 23.02 4.39 36.23
CA LEU A 11 21.97 4.57 35.22
C LEU A 11 20.73 3.68 35.45
N CYS A 12 20.79 2.69 36.34
CA CYS A 12 19.71 1.72 36.54
C CYS A 12 18.68 2.09 37.64
N LEU A 13 18.74 3.29 38.23
CA LEU A 13 17.89 3.68 39.36
C LEU A 13 17.56 5.19 39.39
N LEU A 14 16.61 5.67 38.55
CA LEU A 14 15.83 6.90 38.85
C LEU A 14 14.56 7.24 38.00
N PRO A 15 13.71 6.30 37.54
CA PRO A 15 12.34 6.64 37.13
C PRO A 15 11.36 6.51 38.32
N LEU A 16 11.48 7.39 39.33
CA LEU A 16 10.51 7.52 40.42
C LEU A 16 10.52 8.96 40.99
N LEU A 17 9.61 9.81 40.51
CA LEU A 17 8.83 10.77 41.33
C LEU A 17 7.79 11.54 40.47
N VAL A 18 6.54 11.50 40.92
CA VAL A 18 5.34 12.04 40.25
C VAL A 18 5.20 13.55 40.45
N GLY A 19 4.63 14.27 39.47
CA GLY A 19 4.15 15.65 39.62
C GLY A 19 3.13 16.04 38.54
N THR A 20 1.98 16.60 38.95
CA THR A 20 0.75 16.74 38.13
C THR A 20 0.26 18.21 38.01
N VAL A 21 -0.87 18.45 37.30
CA VAL A 21 -1.80 19.65 37.39
C VAL A 21 -1.44 20.88 36.50
N PRO A 22 -2.39 21.64 35.86
CA PRO A 22 -3.70 21.30 35.26
C PRO A 22 -4.00 21.98 33.88
N ARG A 23 -5.18 21.69 33.29
CA ARG A 23 -5.83 22.52 32.23
C ARG A 23 -6.48 23.80 32.81
N GLY A 24 -6.63 24.84 31.98
CA GLY A 24 -7.43 26.05 32.27
C GLY A 24 -8.05 26.67 31.01
N GLU A 25 -9.35 26.92 31.03
CA GLU A 25 -10.18 27.35 29.89
C GLU A 25 -10.27 28.89 29.74
N ALA A 26 -10.58 29.40 28.53
CA ALA A 26 -11.88 30.10 28.26
C ALA A 26 -11.90 31.04 27.01
N ASN A 27 -12.76 30.67 26.05
CA ASN A 27 -13.76 31.52 25.35
C ASN A 27 -13.37 32.73 24.46
N ALA A 28 -13.20 32.43 23.16
CA ALA A 28 -14.15 32.72 22.07
C ALA A 28 -14.99 34.04 22.04
N ALA A 29 -14.93 34.72 20.88
CA ALA A 29 -16.08 35.40 20.24
C ALA A 29 -15.85 35.68 18.73
N GLY A 30 -16.45 34.86 17.84
CA GLY A 30 -17.11 35.15 16.55
C GLY A 30 -16.40 35.95 15.43
N LEU A 31 -16.48 35.63 14.13
CA LEU A 31 -17.20 34.60 13.35
C LEU A 31 -16.32 34.25 12.10
N GLY A 32 -16.45 33.13 11.38
CA GLY A 32 -17.35 31.97 11.49
C GLY A 32 -17.93 31.56 10.11
N GLY A 33 -17.41 30.51 9.46
CA GLY A 33 -17.84 30.10 8.12
C GLY A 33 -17.05 28.96 7.42
N GLY A 34 -17.19 27.71 7.91
CA GLY A 34 -17.28 26.51 7.07
C GLY A 34 -16.01 25.89 6.43
N ALA A 35 -15.17 25.23 7.23
CA ALA A 35 -14.29 24.11 6.81
C ALA A 35 -13.75 23.32 8.03
N GLU A 36 -14.59 22.48 8.64
CA GLU A 36 -14.18 21.47 9.64
C GLU A 36 -13.99 20.16 8.85
N SER A 37 -12.80 19.72 8.41
CA SER A 37 -11.54 19.44 9.12
C SER A 37 -11.71 18.56 10.37
N PHE A 38 -11.50 17.26 10.19
CA PHE A 38 -11.35 16.28 11.28
C PHE A 38 -10.08 16.62 12.08
N GLN A 39 -10.22 17.25 13.24
CA GLN A 39 -9.13 17.37 14.22
C GLN A 39 -9.26 16.27 15.28
N GLY A 40 -8.37 15.29 15.20
CA GLY A 40 -8.35 14.12 16.10
C GLY A 40 -6.97 13.45 16.28
N TYR A 41 -5.90 14.03 15.72
CA TYR A 41 -4.52 13.67 15.99
C TYR A 41 -3.71 14.97 16.18
N GLU A 42 -3.07 15.12 17.34
CA GLU A 42 -1.99 16.10 17.49
C GLU A 42 -0.73 15.50 16.87
N LEU A 43 -0.36 15.98 15.68
CA LEU A 43 0.98 15.72 15.13
C LEU A 43 2.02 16.23 16.14
N PRO A 44 3.05 15.44 16.50
CA PRO A 44 4.10 15.90 17.39
C PRO A 44 4.81 17.11 16.77
N SER A 45 5.11 18.12 17.59
CA SER A 45 5.80 19.32 17.12
C SER A 45 7.25 18.97 16.75
N ILE A 46 7.53 18.96 15.45
CA ILE A 46 8.83 18.53 14.89
C ILE A 46 9.93 19.51 15.29
N ASP A 47 10.95 19.03 16.01
CA ASP A 47 12.29 19.61 15.99
C ASP A 47 13.03 19.05 14.76
N PRO A 48 13.48 19.90 13.81
CA PRO A 48 14.07 19.45 12.55
C PRO A 48 15.41 18.69 12.65
N TYR A 49 15.91 18.41 13.87
CA TYR A 49 17.11 17.59 14.08
C TYR A 49 16.97 16.49 15.16
N GLU A 50 15.78 16.20 15.69
CA GLU A 50 15.56 15.09 16.66
C GLU A 50 14.51 14.04 16.23
N SER A 51 13.81 14.18 15.10
CA SER A 51 12.79 13.21 14.67
C SER A 51 13.33 12.09 13.78
N GLU A 52 13.36 10.85 14.29
CA GLU A 52 13.46 9.61 13.52
C GLU A 52 12.41 9.56 12.39
N ILE A 53 12.66 8.89 11.25
CA ILE A 53 11.57 8.49 10.36
C ILE A 53 10.91 7.30 11.07
N PRO A 54 9.64 7.40 11.53
CA PRO A 54 9.07 6.34 12.35
C PRO A 54 9.03 5.04 11.54
N GLY A 55 9.42 3.92 12.18
CA GLY A 55 9.41 2.60 11.53
C GLY A 55 10.65 2.27 10.68
N LEU A 56 11.67 3.13 10.61
CA LEU A 56 12.98 2.80 10.04
C LEU A 56 14.07 2.80 11.12
N SER A 57 15.16 2.07 10.92
CA SER A 57 16.32 2.17 11.82
C SER A 57 16.99 3.56 11.75
N PRO A 58 17.82 3.94 12.73
CA PRO A 58 18.59 5.18 12.65
C PRO A 58 19.55 5.24 11.47
N LEU A 59 20.12 4.09 11.04
CA LEU A 59 21.04 4.02 9.89
C LEU A 59 20.29 4.16 8.57
N ALA A 60 19.15 3.48 8.41
CA ALA A 60 18.26 3.64 7.27
C ALA A 60 17.73 5.07 7.18
N THR A 61 17.27 5.64 8.30
CA THR A 61 16.81 7.04 8.40
C THR A 61 17.90 8.02 7.98
N GLU A 62 19.13 7.91 8.49
CA GLU A 62 20.22 8.83 8.14
C GLU A 62 20.61 8.67 6.67
N THR A 63 20.70 7.44 6.17
CA THR A 63 21.13 7.15 4.79
C THR A 63 20.08 7.55 3.76
N LEU A 64 18.79 7.35 4.04
CA LEU A 64 17.68 7.80 3.19
C LEU A 64 17.60 9.34 3.14
N ARG A 65 17.76 10.02 4.28
CA ARG A 65 17.80 11.49 4.30
C ARG A 65 19.01 12.06 3.58
N ASP A 66 20.18 11.45 3.74
CA ASP A 66 21.38 11.78 2.97
C ASP A 66 21.17 11.53 1.46
N ALA A 67 20.45 10.46 1.09
CA ALA A 67 20.08 10.19 -0.31
C ALA A 67 19.19 11.30 -0.90
N LEU A 68 18.05 11.61 -0.26
CA LEU A 68 17.11 12.65 -0.68
C LEU A 68 17.79 14.03 -0.73
N PHE A 69 18.58 14.35 0.29
CA PHE A 69 19.39 15.57 0.36
C PHE A 69 20.36 15.70 -0.84
N ARG A 70 21.09 14.63 -1.18
CA ARG A 70 21.98 14.62 -2.36
C ARG A 70 21.23 14.56 -3.69
N MET A 71 19.95 14.20 -3.72
CA MET A 71 19.07 14.32 -4.88
C MET A 71 18.53 15.75 -5.05
N GLY A 72 18.62 16.60 -4.03
CA GLY A 72 18.00 17.92 -4.01
C GLY A 72 16.48 17.87 -3.87
N VAL A 73 15.98 16.80 -3.24
CA VAL A 73 14.57 16.49 -3.03
C VAL A 73 14.29 16.54 -1.53
N LYS A 74 13.17 17.15 -1.13
CA LYS A 74 12.69 17.07 0.25
C LYS A 74 11.69 15.94 0.41
N GLU A 75 11.48 15.46 1.64
CA GLU A 75 10.52 14.42 1.97
C GLU A 75 9.10 14.79 1.46
N GLU A 76 8.67 16.05 1.63
CA GLU A 76 7.36 16.54 1.20
C GLU A 76 7.22 16.75 -0.33
N GLU A 77 8.30 16.55 -1.08
CA GLU A 77 8.33 16.68 -2.55
C GLU A 77 8.23 15.32 -3.27
N LEU A 78 8.16 14.21 -2.51
CA LEU A 78 7.99 12.86 -3.07
C LEU A 78 6.54 12.54 -3.46
N GLY A 79 5.57 13.31 -2.95
CA GLY A 79 4.16 13.17 -3.28
C GLY A 79 3.78 13.64 -4.69
N TYR A 80 2.62 13.19 -5.17
CA TYR A 80 2.14 13.45 -6.55
C TYR A 80 0.87 14.29 -6.59
N ASP A 81 0.84 15.37 -7.39
CA ASP A 81 -0.39 16.16 -7.60
C ASP A 81 -1.48 15.31 -8.29
N LYS A 82 -2.45 14.80 -7.52
CA LYS A 82 -3.49 13.84 -7.95
C LYS A 82 -4.46 14.36 -9.01
N ARG A 83 -4.32 15.61 -9.49
CA ARG A 83 -5.20 16.27 -10.49
C ARG A 83 -5.25 15.63 -11.88
N TRP A 84 -4.65 14.45 -12.07
CA TRP A 84 -4.76 13.64 -13.27
C TRP A 84 -5.98 12.69 -13.23
N ALA A 85 -6.48 12.38 -12.04
CA ALA A 85 -7.75 11.69 -11.84
C ALA A 85 -8.80 12.69 -11.34
N GLU A 86 -9.77 13.00 -12.21
CA GLU A 86 -10.87 13.93 -11.93
C GLU A 86 -12.00 13.28 -11.09
N ASP A 87 -11.91 11.97 -10.83
CA ASP A 87 -12.90 11.18 -10.10
C ASP A 87 -12.47 11.01 -8.62
N ASP A 88 -13.30 11.49 -7.70
CA ASP A 88 -13.11 11.43 -6.23
C ASP A 88 -13.83 10.24 -5.57
N THR A 89 -14.47 9.38 -6.34
CA THR A 89 -15.33 8.30 -5.84
C THR A 89 -14.55 7.27 -4.99
N PHE A 90 -14.98 7.15 -3.73
CA PHE A 90 -14.53 6.14 -2.75
C PHE A 90 -13.06 6.20 -2.33
N ARG A 91 -12.36 7.33 -2.54
CA ARG A 91 -10.97 7.50 -2.09
C ARG A 91 -10.88 7.45 -0.55
N LEU A 92 -9.94 6.65 -0.05
CA LEU A 92 -9.64 6.54 1.37
C LEU A 92 -8.56 7.56 1.75
N ALA A 93 -8.79 8.32 2.83
CA ALA A 93 -7.86 9.35 3.31
C ALA A 93 -6.44 8.80 3.51
N VAL A 94 -6.30 7.60 4.11
CA VAL A 94 -4.99 6.96 4.32
C VAL A 94 -4.22 6.71 3.01
N VAL A 95 -4.91 6.37 1.92
CA VAL A 95 -4.27 6.20 0.61
C VAL A 95 -3.86 7.56 0.05
N GLU A 96 -4.66 8.59 0.27
CA GLU A 96 -4.29 9.95 -0.16
C GLU A 96 -3.10 10.49 0.66
N ASP A 97 -3.11 10.37 1.98
CA ASP A 97 -2.02 10.81 2.86
C ASP A 97 -0.70 10.13 2.47
N LEU A 98 -0.69 8.81 2.24
CA LEU A 98 0.50 8.05 1.83
C LEU A 98 0.99 8.33 0.40
N LEU A 99 0.12 8.83 -0.49
CA LEU A 99 0.51 9.30 -1.83
C LEU A 99 1.02 10.75 -1.85
N ASP A 100 0.70 11.54 -0.82
CA ASP A 100 1.20 12.92 -0.65
C ASP A 100 2.47 12.95 0.21
N ASP A 101 2.59 12.06 1.19
CA ASP A 101 3.79 11.80 2.00
C ASP A 101 4.16 10.30 2.00
N PRO A 102 4.93 9.83 1.00
CA PRO A 102 5.40 8.46 0.95
C PRO A 102 6.34 8.07 2.12
N MET A 103 6.91 9.03 2.84
CA MET A 103 7.81 8.76 3.98
C MET A 103 7.05 8.44 5.27
N ALA A 104 5.74 8.70 5.31
CA ALA A 104 4.87 8.21 6.38
C ALA A 104 4.62 6.68 6.32
N LEU A 105 4.88 6.02 5.19
CA LEU A 105 4.51 4.61 4.97
C LEU A 105 5.16 3.61 5.97
N PRO A 106 6.49 3.61 6.20
CA PRO A 106 7.09 2.67 7.15
C PRO A 106 6.54 2.82 8.58
N GLY A 107 6.30 4.07 8.98
CA GLY A 107 5.76 4.40 10.30
C GLY A 107 4.28 4.05 10.44
N PHE A 108 3.50 4.25 9.37
CA PHE A 108 2.12 3.80 9.30
C PHE A 108 2.04 2.27 9.42
N GLN A 109 2.81 1.53 8.61
CA GLN A 109 2.82 0.07 8.60
C GLN A 109 3.28 -0.50 9.95
N SER A 110 4.39 -0.01 10.50
CA SER A 110 4.90 -0.34 11.84
C SER A 110 3.84 -0.18 12.95
N ASN A 111 3.06 0.91 12.91
CA ASN A 111 2.03 1.16 13.92
C ASN A 111 0.76 0.33 13.66
N LEU A 112 0.43 0.04 12.39
CA LEU A 112 -0.72 -0.79 12.04
C LEU A 112 -0.49 -2.25 12.44
N VAL A 113 0.64 -2.85 12.06
CA VAL A 113 1.02 -4.22 12.43
C VAL A 113 1.04 -4.39 13.95
N ARG A 114 1.74 -3.49 14.68
CA ARG A 114 1.72 -3.50 16.16
C ARG A 114 0.30 -3.41 16.73
N SER A 115 -0.55 -2.55 16.16
CA SER A 115 -1.93 -2.38 16.63
C SER A 115 -2.79 -3.62 16.36
N ILE A 116 -2.57 -4.33 15.26
CA ILE A 116 -3.23 -5.59 14.94
C ILE A 116 -2.75 -6.70 15.89
N ARG A 117 -1.43 -6.91 16.01
CA ARG A 117 -0.81 -7.90 16.91
C ARG A 117 -1.28 -7.76 18.37
N GLU A 118 -1.29 -6.53 18.90
CA GLU A 118 -1.83 -6.20 20.23
C GLU A 118 -3.31 -6.59 20.44
N ARG A 119 -4.05 -6.84 19.35
CA ARG A 119 -5.51 -7.07 19.31
C ARG A 119 -5.91 -8.37 18.62
N ALA A 120 -4.97 -9.19 18.15
CA ALA A 120 -5.28 -10.44 17.45
C ALA A 120 -6.22 -11.33 18.29
N THR A 121 -5.86 -11.56 19.56
CA THR A 121 -6.66 -12.27 20.57
C THR A 121 -7.91 -11.52 21.09
N GLN A 122 -8.30 -10.41 20.45
CA GLN A 122 -9.44 -9.56 20.79
C GLN A 122 -10.27 -9.21 19.53
N PRO A 123 -11.07 -10.15 18.97
CA PRO A 123 -11.73 -9.98 17.67
C PRO A 123 -12.52 -8.67 17.49
N LEU A 124 -13.25 -8.22 18.53
CA LEU A 124 -13.99 -6.96 18.49
C LEU A 124 -13.07 -5.72 18.50
N GLY A 125 -11.94 -5.79 19.20
CA GLY A 125 -10.92 -4.74 19.22
C GLY A 125 -10.17 -4.64 17.89
N LEU A 126 -9.84 -5.80 17.29
CA LEU A 126 -9.24 -5.91 15.96
C LEU A 126 -10.19 -5.37 14.88
N PHE A 127 -11.45 -5.80 14.88
CA PHE A 127 -12.47 -5.27 13.95
C PHE A 127 -12.64 -3.76 14.08
N GLY A 128 -12.63 -3.23 15.32
CA GLY A 128 -12.65 -1.79 15.59
C GLY A 128 -11.40 -1.03 15.13
N GLN A 129 -10.26 -1.71 14.94
CA GLN A 129 -9.04 -1.15 14.33
C GLN A 129 -9.15 -1.15 12.79
N LEU A 130 -9.62 -2.25 12.18
CA LEU A 130 -9.84 -2.33 10.73
C LEU A 130 -10.86 -1.29 10.25
N ALA A 131 -11.94 -1.09 11.02
CA ALA A 131 -12.96 -0.10 10.69
C ALA A 131 -12.44 1.37 10.67
N ARG A 132 -11.37 1.69 11.41
CA ARG A 132 -10.72 3.02 11.35
C ARG A 132 -10.06 3.29 10.00
N LEU A 133 -9.58 2.25 9.31
CA LEU A 133 -8.97 2.37 7.98
C LEU A 133 -9.99 2.85 6.93
N LEU A 134 -11.29 2.61 7.17
CA LEU A 134 -12.40 3.12 6.37
C LEU A 134 -12.90 4.51 6.84
N ALA A 135 -12.13 5.20 7.69
CA ALA A 135 -12.46 6.51 8.28
C ALA A 135 -13.79 6.56 9.06
N VAL A 136 -14.24 5.41 9.60
CA VAL A 136 -15.42 5.34 10.47
C VAL A 136 -14.97 5.42 11.93
N ASP A 137 -15.57 6.32 12.72
CA ASP A 137 -15.29 6.43 14.15
C ASP A 137 -15.81 5.18 14.91
N PRO A 138 -14.94 4.33 15.48
CA PRO A 138 -15.38 3.15 16.24
C PRO A 138 -16.07 3.51 17.56
N TRP A 139 -16.00 4.75 18.02
CA TRP A 139 -16.77 5.25 19.16
C TRP A 139 -18.08 5.95 18.76
N ALA A 140 -18.32 6.12 17.46
CA ALA A 140 -19.64 6.34 16.88
C ALA A 140 -20.39 5.00 16.73
N MET A 141 -19.66 3.87 16.57
CA MET A 141 -20.17 2.50 16.74
C MET A 141 -20.52 2.18 18.20
N ARG A 142 -21.10 3.14 18.94
CA ARG A 142 -21.89 2.82 20.12
C ARG A 142 -23.09 2.01 19.65
N VAL A 143 -22.92 0.69 19.68
CA VAL A 143 -24.02 -0.23 20.00
C VAL A 143 -24.82 0.46 21.09
N ARG A 144 -26.12 0.62 20.85
CA ARG A 144 -27.00 1.45 21.68
C ARG A 144 -27.14 0.83 23.07
N GLU A 145 -26.20 1.11 23.97
CA GLU A 145 -26.25 0.62 25.34
C GLU A 145 -27.55 1.09 26.01
N PRO A 146 -28.34 0.17 26.57
CA PRO A 146 -29.26 0.51 27.63
C PRO A 146 -28.40 0.97 28.83
N LYS A 147 -28.41 2.27 29.11
CA LYS A 147 -27.82 2.82 30.34
C LYS A 147 -28.40 2.07 31.53
N GLU A 148 -27.53 1.38 32.28
CA GLU A 148 -27.71 0.67 33.57
C GLU A 148 -27.25 -0.80 33.45
N LEU A 149 -26.00 -1.11 33.90
CA LEU A 149 -25.64 -2.32 34.68
C LEU A 149 -24.11 -2.50 34.88
N LEU A 150 -23.48 -1.74 35.79
CA LEU A 150 -22.25 -2.17 36.49
C LEU A 150 -22.21 -1.59 37.93
N PRO A 151 -22.63 -2.36 38.96
CA PRO A 151 -22.46 -1.98 40.37
C PRO A 151 -21.12 -2.48 40.95
N THR A 152 -20.38 -1.59 41.60
CA THR A 152 -18.98 -1.77 42.05
C THR A 152 -18.77 -2.57 43.35
N HIS A 153 -19.54 -3.63 43.61
CA HIS A 153 -19.45 -4.40 44.87
C HIS A 153 -19.50 -5.93 44.66
N PHE A 154 -18.53 -6.49 43.93
CA PHE A 154 -18.47 -7.92 43.62
C PHE A 154 -17.04 -8.50 43.65
N LEU A 155 -16.28 -8.24 44.73
CA LEU A 155 -14.85 -8.62 44.84
C LEU A 155 -14.47 -9.39 46.13
N GLU A 156 -15.42 -9.81 46.97
CA GLU A 156 -15.11 -10.38 48.31
C GLU A 156 -15.50 -11.86 48.57
N GLU A 157 -16.10 -12.60 47.62
CA GLU A 157 -16.66 -13.96 47.89
C GLU A 157 -16.13 -15.14 47.04
N LEU A 158 -15.03 -14.99 46.28
CA LEU A 158 -14.59 -15.99 45.28
C LEU A 158 -13.42 -16.93 45.67
N GLU A 159 -13.22 -17.21 46.97
CA GLU A 159 -12.01 -17.91 47.46
C GLU A 159 -12.19 -19.39 47.93
N SER A 160 -13.30 -20.10 47.66
CA SER A 160 -13.38 -21.53 48.06
C SER A 160 -14.32 -22.48 47.27
N ALA A 161 -13.74 -23.43 46.52
CA ALA A 161 -14.16 -24.84 46.37
C ALA A 161 -13.24 -25.58 45.34
N SER A 162 -13.13 -26.92 45.40
CA SER A 162 -12.18 -27.70 44.55
C SER A 162 -12.66 -29.11 44.16
N ALA A 163 -11.99 -29.71 43.14
CA ALA A 163 -12.08 -31.07 42.58
C ALA A 163 -13.11 -31.31 41.44
N GLY A 164 -12.85 -32.13 40.41
CA GLY A 164 -11.71 -33.03 40.11
C GLY A 164 -11.78 -33.63 38.68
N ASP A 165 -10.79 -34.46 38.32
CA ASP A 165 -10.29 -34.69 36.94
C ASP A 165 -11.24 -35.26 35.87
N GLY A 166 -10.97 -34.87 34.62
CA GLY A 166 -11.65 -35.29 33.38
C GLY A 166 -11.78 -34.14 32.37
N VAL A 167 -12.20 -32.97 32.85
CA VAL A 167 -12.48 -31.75 32.07
C VAL A 167 -11.48 -30.64 32.47
N ARG A 168 -10.18 -30.95 32.43
CA ARG A 168 -9.16 -30.22 33.22
C ARG A 168 -7.89 -29.76 32.47
N ARG A 169 -7.87 -29.81 31.13
CA ARG A 169 -6.85 -29.13 30.32
C ARG A 169 -7.37 -27.79 29.83
N VAL A 170 -8.32 -27.80 28.89
CA VAL A 170 -9.09 -26.61 28.44
C VAL A 170 -9.54 -25.71 29.62
N ALA A 171 -9.95 -26.29 30.76
CA ALA A 171 -10.32 -25.52 31.95
C ALA A 171 -9.14 -24.93 32.77
N ASN A 172 -7.96 -25.55 32.79
CA ASN A 172 -6.77 -25.00 33.46
C ASN A 172 -6.19 -23.81 32.68
N ASP A 173 -6.16 -23.91 31.35
CA ASP A 173 -5.56 -22.87 30.50
C ASP A 173 -6.48 -21.63 30.49
N LEU A 174 -7.80 -21.85 30.46
CA LEU A 174 -8.80 -20.82 30.82
C LEU A 174 -8.61 -20.30 32.26
N GLU A 175 -8.50 -21.15 33.30
CA GLU A 175 -8.37 -20.68 34.70
C GLU A 175 -7.08 -19.89 34.99
N ASN A 176 -6.03 -20.03 34.18
CA ASN A 176 -4.78 -19.25 34.30
C ASN A 176 -4.92 -17.85 33.69
N ALA A 177 -5.76 -17.64 32.68
CA ALA A 177 -5.97 -16.37 31.95
C ALA A 177 -6.79 -15.31 32.73
N ARG A 178 -6.66 -15.22 34.06
CA ARG A 178 -7.51 -14.30 34.86
C ARG A 178 -7.16 -12.82 34.67
N GLY A 179 -7.87 -12.15 33.78
CA GLY A 179 -8.04 -10.68 33.78
C GLY A 179 -7.05 -9.90 32.92
N ASP A 180 -6.61 -10.48 31.80
CA ASP A 180 -5.78 -9.85 30.77
C ASP A 180 -6.58 -9.07 29.70
N GLY A 181 -7.87 -9.41 29.51
CA GLY A 181 -8.73 -8.85 28.47
C GLY A 181 -8.77 -9.67 27.17
N SER A 182 -8.17 -10.87 27.15
CA SER A 182 -8.31 -11.82 26.05
C SER A 182 -9.67 -12.52 26.08
N TRP A 183 -10.05 -13.15 24.98
CA TRP A 183 -11.31 -13.91 24.90
C TRP A 183 -11.34 -15.05 25.93
N TYR A 184 -10.23 -15.79 26.07
CA TYR A 184 -10.02 -16.80 27.10
C TYR A 184 -10.20 -16.22 28.52
N GLY A 185 -9.63 -15.05 28.81
CA GLY A 185 -9.71 -14.44 30.13
C GLY A 185 -11.09 -13.91 30.52
N GLU A 186 -11.88 -13.42 29.57
CA GLU A 186 -13.28 -13.06 29.81
C GLU A 186 -14.18 -14.30 29.99
N ILE A 187 -13.98 -15.37 29.20
CA ILE A 187 -14.70 -16.65 29.35
C ILE A 187 -14.43 -17.27 30.73
N ALA A 188 -13.19 -17.20 31.21
CA ALA A 188 -12.78 -17.84 32.45
C ALA A 188 -13.18 -17.11 33.75
N SER A 189 -13.35 -15.80 33.70
CA SER A 189 -13.42 -14.95 34.92
C SER A 189 -14.81 -14.83 35.55
N ARG A 190 -15.90 -15.28 34.89
CA ARG A 190 -17.28 -15.17 35.41
C ARG A 190 -17.67 -16.34 36.32
N SER A 191 -18.19 -16.04 37.51
CA SER A 191 -18.52 -17.06 38.51
C SER A 191 -19.72 -17.94 38.12
N VAL A 192 -19.62 -19.24 38.38
CA VAL A 192 -20.68 -20.24 38.12
C VAL A 192 -21.86 -20.14 39.10
N GLN A 193 -21.78 -19.32 40.15
CA GLN A 193 -22.73 -19.36 41.28
C GLN A 193 -24.16 -18.89 40.94
N THR A 194 -24.40 -18.26 39.79
CA THR A 194 -25.74 -18.02 39.23
C THR A 194 -25.72 -18.17 37.70
N PHE A 195 -25.70 -19.41 37.20
CA PHE A 195 -25.86 -19.70 35.77
C PHE A 195 -27.34 -19.85 35.40
N ASP A 196 -27.80 -19.05 34.45
CA ASP A 196 -29.17 -19.03 33.92
C ASP A 196 -29.09 -18.91 32.38
N PRO A 197 -29.20 -20.03 31.64
CA PRO A 197 -28.97 -20.02 30.20
C PRO A 197 -30.04 -19.21 29.44
N ASP A 198 -31.29 -19.18 29.91
CA ASP A 198 -32.36 -18.41 29.27
C ASP A 198 -32.06 -16.90 29.30
N ARG A 199 -31.43 -16.41 30.38
CA ARG A 199 -30.99 -15.00 30.50
C ARG A 199 -29.87 -14.64 29.52
N GLU A 200 -28.99 -15.61 29.23
CA GLU A 200 -27.84 -15.44 28.34
C GLU A 200 -28.24 -15.55 26.87
N VAL A 201 -29.08 -16.53 26.54
CA VAL A 201 -29.77 -16.61 25.25
C VAL A 201 -30.59 -15.35 24.99
N ALA A 202 -31.28 -14.81 26.01
CA ALA A 202 -31.96 -13.52 25.87
C ALA A 202 -30.99 -12.34 25.62
N ALA A 203 -29.70 -12.43 25.96
CA ALA A 203 -28.69 -11.45 25.58
C ALA A 203 -28.27 -11.61 24.11
N ILE A 204 -27.96 -12.83 23.69
CA ILE A 204 -27.69 -13.19 22.28
C ILE A 204 -28.83 -12.70 21.36
N VAL A 205 -30.09 -12.97 21.74
CA VAL A 205 -31.30 -12.51 21.02
C VAL A 205 -31.41 -10.99 20.95
N ARG A 206 -30.95 -10.23 21.95
CA ARG A 206 -30.89 -8.76 21.87
C ARG A 206 -29.81 -8.27 20.93
N TRP A 207 -28.65 -8.92 20.91
CA TRP A 207 -27.54 -8.59 20.00
C TRP A 207 -27.88 -8.90 18.54
N LEU A 208 -28.48 -10.05 18.26
CA LEU A 208 -29.05 -10.37 16.94
C LEU A 208 -30.10 -9.33 16.51
N GLY A 209 -30.92 -8.86 17.46
CA GLY A 209 -31.87 -7.76 17.23
C GLY A 209 -31.19 -6.46 16.81
N SER A 210 -30.19 -6.01 17.57
CA SER A 210 -29.44 -4.79 17.23
C SER A 210 -28.71 -4.92 15.90
N GLY A 211 -28.10 -6.07 15.62
CA GLY A 211 -27.40 -6.32 14.35
C GLY A 211 -28.35 -6.31 13.15
N GLN A 212 -29.56 -6.88 13.27
CA GLN A 212 -30.53 -6.86 12.18
C GLN A 212 -31.12 -5.46 11.98
N ASP A 213 -31.45 -4.73 13.06
CA ASP A 213 -31.87 -3.34 12.97
C ASP A 213 -30.80 -2.49 12.26
N ASP A 214 -29.53 -2.66 12.61
CA ASP A 214 -28.42 -1.92 12.00
C ASP A 214 -28.19 -2.33 10.53
N LEU A 215 -28.33 -3.61 10.13
CA LEU A 215 -28.30 -4.02 8.71
C LEU A 215 -29.48 -3.46 7.89
N ASP A 216 -30.68 -3.51 8.44
CA ASP A 216 -31.88 -2.97 7.79
C ASP A 216 -31.72 -1.47 7.54
N HIS A 217 -31.11 -0.75 8.50
CA HIS A 217 -30.73 0.64 8.36
C HIS A 217 -29.58 0.83 7.35
N ALA A 218 -28.52 0.01 7.40
CA ALA A 218 -27.37 0.07 6.51
C ALA A 218 -27.77 0.06 5.03
N PHE A 219 -28.73 -0.81 4.68
CA PHE A 219 -29.22 -0.97 3.31
C PHE A 219 -30.54 -0.24 3.02
N ALA A 220 -31.07 0.56 3.94
CA ALA A 220 -32.37 1.24 3.79
C ALA A 220 -32.48 2.13 2.54
N LYS A 221 -31.37 2.73 2.10
CA LYS A 221 -31.30 3.58 0.90
C LYS A 221 -30.94 2.81 -0.38
N VAL A 222 -30.42 1.59 -0.28
CA VAL A 222 -30.04 0.79 -1.45
C VAL A 222 -31.33 0.26 -2.09
N GLU A 223 -31.59 0.65 -3.34
CA GLU A 223 -32.79 0.20 -4.05
C GLU A 223 -32.87 -1.34 -4.09
N SER A 224 -34.07 -1.91 -3.88
CA SER A 224 -34.28 -3.36 -3.96
C SER A 224 -33.89 -3.94 -5.34
N ARG A 225 -34.06 -3.15 -6.41
CA ARG A 225 -33.56 -3.49 -7.75
C ARG A 225 -32.05 -3.65 -7.75
N LEU A 226 -31.29 -2.73 -7.16
CA LEU A 226 -29.83 -2.80 -7.10
C LEU A 226 -29.35 -3.98 -6.26
N ARG A 227 -29.91 -4.17 -5.04
CA ARG A 227 -29.58 -5.35 -4.19
C ARG A 227 -29.76 -6.68 -4.92
N THR A 228 -30.87 -6.83 -5.64
CA THR A 228 -31.18 -8.04 -6.41
C THR A 228 -30.20 -8.28 -7.55
N HIS A 229 -29.76 -7.23 -8.26
CA HIS A 229 -28.73 -7.36 -9.28
C HIS A 229 -27.36 -7.68 -8.67
N VAL A 230 -26.92 -6.97 -7.61
CA VAL A 230 -25.64 -7.26 -6.94
C VAL A 230 -25.59 -8.72 -6.45
N LEU A 231 -26.67 -9.25 -5.87
CA LEU A 231 -26.78 -10.68 -5.50
C LEU A 231 -26.89 -11.65 -6.68
N MET A 232 -27.18 -11.16 -7.88
CA MET A 232 -27.15 -11.96 -9.10
C MET A 232 -25.72 -12.12 -9.63
N SER A 233 -24.87 -11.09 -9.57
CA SER A 233 -23.45 -11.20 -9.96
C SER A 233 -22.52 -11.64 -8.85
N ALA A 234 -22.92 -11.56 -7.58
CA ALA A 234 -22.07 -11.76 -6.40
C ALA A 234 -21.08 -12.92 -6.54
N VAL A 235 -21.51 -14.06 -7.09
CA VAL A 235 -20.64 -15.22 -7.34
C VAL A 235 -19.80 -15.10 -8.62
N ALA A 236 -20.41 -14.68 -9.73
CA ALA A 236 -19.78 -14.64 -11.06
C ALA A 236 -18.75 -13.50 -11.21
N GLN A 237 -18.87 -12.43 -10.42
CA GLN A 237 -18.03 -11.23 -10.52
C GLN A 237 -16.57 -11.47 -10.13
N TRP A 238 -16.31 -12.44 -9.26
CA TRP A 238 -14.96 -12.82 -8.80
C TRP A 238 -14.38 -13.97 -9.61
N GLY A 239 -14.97 -14.28 -10.77
CA GLY A 239 -14.43 -15.21 -11.75
C GLY A 239 -13.40 -14.56 -12.67
N GLY A 240 -12.77 -15.36 -13.52
CA GLY A 240 -11.91 -14.83 -14.57
C GLY A 240 -12.74 -14.13 -15.66
N GLU A 241 -12.39 -12.91 -16.06
CA GLU A 241 -13.15 -12.10 -17.04
C GLU A 241 -13.47 -12.82 -18.36
N ASN A 242 -12.65 -13.81 -18.74
CA ASN A 242 -12.77 -14.59 -19.97
C ASN A 242 -13.32 -16.02 -19.76
N ASP A 243 -13.73 -16.41 -18.54
CA ASP A 243 -14.24 -17.76 -18.26
C ASP A 243 -15.77 -17.85 -18.48
N PRO A 244 -16.25 -18.56 -19.53
CA PRO A 244 -17.67 -18.71 -19.78
C PRO A 244 -18.39 -19.58 -18.73
N THR A 245 -17.67 -20.33 -17.89
CA THR A 245 -18.25 -21.09 -16.79
C THR A 245 -18.70 -20.18 -15.65
N ASP A 246 -17.98 -19.09 -15.37
CA ASP A 246 -18.39 -18.11 -14.35
C ASP A 246 -19.60 -17.28 -14.79
N LEU A 247 -19.74 -16.98 -16.08
CA LEU A 247 -20.98 -16.42 -16.62
C LEU A 247 -22.20 -17.33 -16.38
N ALA A 248 -22.03 -18.65 -16.35
CA ALA A 248 -23.10 -19.58 -15.99
C ALA A 248 -23.45 -19.54 -14.48
N ARG A 249 -22.52 -19.07 -13.62
CA ARG A 249 -22.75 -18.85 -12.18
C ARG A 249 -23.53 -17.57 -11.88
N LYS A 250 -23.78 -16.71 -12.87
CA LYS A 250 -24.69 -15.55 -12.75
C LYS A 250 -26.08 -16.03 -12.29
N GLY A 251 -26.55 -15.52 -11.15
CA GLY A 251 -27.79 -15.93 -10.49
C GLY A 251 -27.72 -17.26 -9.69
N GLU A 252 -26.54 -17.78 -9.37
CA GLU A 252 -26.35 -19.02 -8.59
C GLU A 252 -27.11 -19.01 -7.26
N LEU A 253 -26.90 -17.99 -6.41
CA LEU A 253 -27.60 -17.84 -5.12
C LEU A 253 -29.12 -17.81 -5.29
N HIS A 254 -29.61 -17.07 -6.30
CA HIS A 254 -31.04 -17.00 -6.56
C HIS A 254 -31.64 -18.36 -6.95
N ARG A 255 -30.91 -19.17 -7.73
CA ARG A 255 -31.33 -20.55 -8.06
C ARG A 255 -31.31 -21.47 -6.85
N GLU A 256 -30.32 -21.35 -5.96
CA GLU A 256 -30.21 -22.13 -4.73
C GLU A 256 -31.44 -21.95 -3.83
N PHE A 257 -31.88 -20.70 -3.63
CA PHE A 257 -33.04 -20.38 -2.80
C PHE A 257 -34.38 -20.37 -3.56
N GLY A 258 -34.40 -20.73 -4.84
CA GLY A 258 -35.62 -20.70 -5.67
C GLY A 258 -36.20 -19.30 -5.91
N ALA A 259 -35.41 -18.25 -5.72
CA ALA A 259 -35.78 -16.86 -5.92
C ALA A 259 -35.74 -16.49 -7.43
N PRO A 260 -36.77 -15.83 -7.99
CA PRO A 260 -36.79 -15.45 -9.39
C PRO A 260 -35.83 -14.27 -9.67
N VAL A 261 -34.98 -14.41 -10.68
CA VAL A 261 -34.12 -13.33 -11.18
C VAL A 261 -33.93 -13.43 -12.68
N ASP A 262 -33.79 -12.30 -13.37
CA ASP A 262 -33.54 -12.25 -14.82
C ASP A 262 -32.04 -12.19 -15.11
N THR A 263 -31.42 -13.36 -15.32
CA THR A 263 -29.99 -13.47 -15.63
C THR A 263 -29.61 -12.94 -17.01
N THR A 264 -30.57 -12.53 -17.85
CA THR A 264 -30.28 -11.91 -19.16
C THR A 264 -29.91 -10.43 -19.06
N VAL A 265 -30.14 -9.79 -17.90
CA VAL A 265 -29.72 -8.41 -17.63
C VAL A 265 -28.25 -8.40 -17.26
N ASP A 266 -27.40 -7.72 -18.03
CA ASP A 266 -26.01 -7.48 -17.66
C ASP A 266 -25.91 -6.34 -16.63
N ILE A 267 -24.89 -6.44 -15.78
CA ILE A 267 -24.67 -5.50 -14.67
C ILE A 267 -23.46 -4.66 -15.03
N GLU A 268 -23.70 -3.37 -15.19
CA GLU A 268 -22.65 -2.36 -15.32
C GLU A 268 -22.03 -2.09 -13.95
N SER A 269 -20.72 -1.88 -13.90
CA SER A 269 -20.00 -1.52 -12.67
C SER A 269 -20.65 -0.33 -11.95
N ASP A 270 -21.14 0.64 -12.73
CA ASP A 270 -21.83 1.84 -12.23
C ASP A 270 -23.04 1.48 -11.32
N TRP A 271 -23.77 0.38 -11.56
CA TRP A 271 -24.90 -0.04 -10.69
C TRP A 271 -24.43 -0.61 -9.34
N ILE A 272 -23.23 -1.22 -9.31
CA ILE A 272 -22.61 -1.73 -8.08
C ILE A 272 -22.07 -0.55 -7.27
N LEU A 273 -21.47 0.44 -7.94
CA LEU A 273 -21.00 1.67 -7.31
C LEU A 273 -22.16 2.53 -6.78
N ASP A 274 -23.28 2.62 -7.50
CA ASP A 274 -24.53 3.24 -7.02
C ASP A 274 -25.06 2.53 -5.76
N ALA A 275 -25.03 1.20 -5.74
CA ALA A 275 -25.41 0.43 -4.56
C ALA A 275 -24.47 0.75 -3.38
N ALA A 276 -23.15 0.80 -3.61
CA ALA A 276 -22.15 1.09 -2.59
C ALA A 276 -22.25 2.51 -2.03
N ALA A 277 -22.55 3.50 -2.89
CA ALA A 277 -22.77 4.89 -2.48
C ALA A 277 -24.03 5.06 -1.62
N ALA A 278 -24.99 4.14 -1.72
CA ALA A 278 -26.21 4.14 -0.91
C ALA A 278 -26.09 3.39 0.43
N VAL A 279 -25.03 2.63 0.68
CA VAL A 279 -24.81 1.91 1.95
C VAL A 279 -24.44 2.88 3.08
N ARG A 280 -25.08 2.76 4.25
CA ARG A 280 -24.60 3.39 5.50
C ARG A 280 -23.59 2.48 6.19
N ARG A 281 -22.32 2.85 6.09
CA ARG A 281 -21.16 2.04 6.47
C ARG A 281 -20.96 1.92 7.97
N ASP A 282 -21.23 3.00 8.69
CA ASP A 282 -21.29 3.05 10.14
C ASP A 282 -22.23 1.99 10.73
N GLU A 283 -23.43 1.85 10.14
CA GLU A 283 -24.42 0.85 10.56
C GLU A 283 -24.05 -0.57 10.11
N LEU A 284 -23.47 -0.75 8.91
CA LEU A 284 -22.94 -2.06 8.46
C LEU A 284 -21.85 -2.59 9.40
N LEU A 285 -20.94 -1.72 9.85
CA LEU A 285 -19.87 -2.08 10.77
C LEU A 285 -20.41 -2.28 12.20
N SER A 286 -21.40 -1.50 12.64
CA SER A 286 -22.13 -1.74 13.90
C SER A 286 -22.74 -3.15 13.94
N ALA A 287 -23.37 -3.59 12.84
CA ALA A 287 -23.90 -4.95 12.71
C ALA A 287 -22.80 -6.04 12.76
N GLY A 288 -21.65 -5.81 12.12
CA GLY A 288 -20.49 -6.71 12.23
C GLY A 288 -20.00 -6.85 13.67
N GLY A 289 -19.85 -5.73 14.38
CA GLY A 289 -19.51 -5.72 15.81
C GLY A 289 -20.54 -6.42 16.69
N ALA A 290 -21.84 -6.33 16.35
CA ALA A 290 -22.89 -7.08 17.04
C ALA A 290 -22.77 -8.61 16.82
N VAL A 291 -22.38 -9.06 15.61
CA VAL A 291 -22.15 -10.49 15.32
C VAL A 291 -20.91 -11.03 16.05
N LEU A 292 -19.79 -10.30 16.04
CA LEU A 292 -18.62 -10.65 16.86
C LEU A 292 -18.93 -10.65 18.36
N ARG A 293 -19.88 -9.82 18.81
CA ARG A 293 -20.36 -9.90 20.18
C ARG A 293 -21.26 -11.12 20.45
N VAL A 294 -22.03 -11.56 19.47
CA VAL A 294 -22.79 -12.82 19.57
C VAL A 294 -21.85 -14.02 19.67
N SER A 295 -20.76 -14.11 18.91
CA SER A 295 -19.80 -15.21 19.07
C SER A 295 -19.16 -15.20 20.46
N MET A 296 -18.76 -14.04 20.99
CA MET A 296 -18.26 -13.94 22.36
C MET A 296 -19.27 -14.39 23.43
N ASP A 297 -20.52 -13.90 23.37
CA ASP A 297 -21.57 -14.30 24.32
C ASP A 297 -21.95 -15.80 24.13
N THR A 298 -21.78 -16.37 22.92
CA THR A 298 -22.04 -17.80 22.59
C THR A 298 -20.95 -18.71 23.18
N ALA A 299 -19.66 -18.46 22.95
CA ALA A 299 -18.58 -19.25 23.58
C ALA A 299 -18.72 -19.28 25.11
N GLN A 300 -19.07 -18.13 25.71
CA GLN A 300 -19.33 -18.05 27.15
C GLN A 300 -20.53 -18.89 27.58
N LEU A 301 -21.60 -18.97 26.79
CA LEU A 301 -22.76 -19.83 27.06
C LEU A 301 -22.36 -21.30 26.97
N THR A 302 -21.77 -21.71 25.84
CA THR A 302 -21.33 -23.09 25.56
C THR A 302 -20.40 -23.63 26.63
N ALA A 303 -19.31 -22.90 26.93
CA ALA A 303 -18.33 -23.32 27.93
C ALA A 303 -18.94 -23.48 29.33
N ARG A 304 -19.93 -22.65 29.70
CA ARG A 304 -20.63 -22.74 30.99
C ARG A 304 -21.69 -23.84 31.01
N MET A 305 -22.37 -24.10 29.91
CA MET A 305 -23.25 -25.26 29.76
C MET A 305 -22.49 -26.57 29.94
N VAL A 306 -21.36 -26.73 29.24
CA VAL A 306 -20.53 -27.94 29.35
C VAL A 306 -19.94 -28.13 30.75
N ARG A 307 -19.53 -27.05 31.44
CA ARG A 307 -19.04 -27.12 32.83
C ARG A 307 -20.15 -27.48 33.84
N ASN A 308 -21.42 -27.27 33.50
CA ASN A 308 -22.55 -27.50 34.40
C ASN A 308 -23.05 -28.95 34.36
N ARG A 309 -22.64 -29.76 35.35
CA ARG A 309 -23.05 -31.18 35.49
C ARG A 309 -24.56 -31.42 35.52
N SER A 310 -25.37 -30.47 35.99
CA SER A 310 -26.84 -30.62 35.98
C SER A 310 -27.48 -30.35 34.62
N MET A 311 -26.76 -29.69 33.70
CA MET A 311 -27.18 -29.50 32.31
C MET A 311 -26.74 -30.69 31.46
N ARG A 312 -25.47 -31.14 31.56
CA ARG A 312 -24.97 -32.35 30.87
C ARG A 312 -25.70 -33.64 31.24
N ARG A 313 -26.27 -33.73 32.46
CA ARG A 313 -27.07 -34.89 32.89
C ARG A 313 -28.33 -34.42 33.64
N PRO A 314 -29.37 -34.01 32.90
CA PRO A 314 -30.64 -33.62 33.48
C PRO A 314 -31.21 -34.75 34.35
N GLY A 315 -31.66 -34.43 35.56
CA GLY A 315 -32.37 -35.39 36.39
C GLY A 315 -33.72 -35.78 35.77
N PRO A 316 -34.34 -36.91 36.14
CA PRO A 316 -35.61 -37.36 35.54
C PRO A 316 -36.82 -36.43 35.76
N ASN A 317 -36.65 -35.30 36.47
CA ASN A 317 -37.66 -34.28 36.75
C ASN A 317 -37.23 -32.85 36.35
N SER A 318 -36.05 -32.64 35.74
CA SER A 318 -35.70 -31.31 35.19
C SER A 318 -36.36 -31.11 33.82
N ALA A 319 -36.72 -29.87 33.50
CA ALA A 319 -37.16 -29.52 32.15
C ALA A 319 -36.02 -29.80 31.15
N SER A 320 -36.38 -30.26 29.95
CA SER A 320 -35.41 -30.35 28.85
C SER A 320 -34.98 -28.93 28.44
N PRO A 321 -33.66 -28.67 28.29
CA PRO A 321 -33.16 -27.43 27.70
C PRO A 321 -33.29 -27.39 26.16
N ILE A 322 -33.88 -28.42 25.56
CA ILE A 322 -34.21 -28.50 24.13
C ILE A 322 -35.71 -28.22 23.97
N ASP A 323 -36.08 -27.21 23.18
CA ASP A 323 -37.47 -26.98 22.80
C ASP A 323 -38.02 -28.17 21.99
N PRO A 324 -39.19 -28.74 22.33
CA PRO A 324 -39.75 -29.91 21.63
C PRO A 324 -39.98 -29.73 20.12
N SER A 325 -40.07 -28.48 19.62
CA SER A 325 -40.19 -28.23 18.18
C SER A 325 -38.87 -28.37 17.41
N PHE A 326 -37.73 -28.54 18.10
CA PHE A 326 -36.43 -28.86 17.49
C PHE A 326 -36.25 -30.36 17.19
N GLU A 327 -37.03 -31.27 17.79
CA GLU A 327 -36.92 -32.73 17.61
C GLU A 327 -36.77 -33.19 16.14
N PRO A 328 -37.47 -32.62 15.14
CA PRO A 328 -37.33 -33.03 13.73
C PRO A 328 -35.99 -32.65 13.07
N LEU A 329 -35.31 -31.62 13.59
CA LEU A 329 -33.95 -31.23 13.16
C LEU A 329 -32.91 -32.05 13.93
N GLN A 330 -33.08 -32.19 15.25
CA GLN A 330 -32.23 -33.02 16.10
C GLN A 330 -32.10 -34.45 15.57
N ALA A 331 -33.20 -35.04 15.07
CA ALA A 331 -33.20 -36.39 14.50
C ALA A 331 -32.37 -36.57 13.20
N LYS A 332 -31.86 -35.49 12.61
CA LYS A 332 -30.94 -35.50 11.46
C LYS A 332 -29.47 -35.32 11.86
N ILE A 333 -29.23 -34.73 13.03
CA ILE A 333 -27.90 -34.53 13.60
C ILE A 333 -27.38 -35.88 14.10
N GLN A 334 -26.08 -36.12 13.96
CA GLN A 334 -25.38 -37.23 14.64
C GLN A 334 -24.60 -36.63 15.81
N GLY A 335 -24.48 -37.36 16.92
CA GLY A 335 -23.96 -36.85 18.21
C GLY A 335 -25.06 -36.32 19.15
N GLU A 336 -24.69 -35.84 20.34
CA GLU A 336 -25.62 -35.29 21.34
C GLU A 336 -25.88 -33.79 21.07
N ILE A 337 -26.99 -33.24 21.59
CA ILE A 337 -27.28 -31.80 21.58
C ILE A 337 -27.66 -31.42 23.00
N LEU A 338 -26.98 -30.43 23.58
CA LEU A 338 -27.17 -30.03 24.97
C LEU A 338 -28.33 -29.06 25.16
N ALA A 339 -28.65 -28.22 24.16
CA ALA A 339 -29.82 -27.32 24.21
C ALA A 339 -30.23 -26.79 22.83
N ALA A 340 -31.48 -26.33 22.72
CA ALA A 340 -31.96 -25.60 21.54
C ALA A 340 -33.11 -24.64 21.90
N TRP A 341 -32.99 -23.37 21.49
CA TRP A 341 -34.00 -22.33 21.68
C TRP A 341 -34.45 -21.73 20.33
N PRO A 342 -35.76 -21.50 20.13
CA PRO A 342 -36.26 -20.81 18.95
C PRO A 342 -36.03 -19.30 19.06
N SER A 343 -35.62 -18.66 17.97
CA SER A 343 -35.62 -17.20 17.81
C SER A 343 -36.35 -16.80 16.53
N GLN A 344 -36.61 -15.50 16.34
CA GLN A 344 -37.22 -15.01 15.09
C GLN A 344 -36.27 -15.02 13.88
N TRP A 345 -34.98 -15.33 14.06
CA TRP A 345 -33.97 -15.40 13.00
C TRP A 345 -33.51 -16.84 12.68
N GLY A 346 -33.98 -17.83 13.43
CA GLY A 346 -33.54 -19.23 13.35
C GLY A 346 -33.31 -19.84 14.73
N TRP A 347 -32.74 -21.04 14.76
CA TRP A 347 -32.43 -21.76 16.00
C TRP A 347 -31.12 -21.30 16.64
N ILE A 348 -31.11 -21.20 17.97
CA ILE A 348 -29.90 -21.08 18.79
C ILE A 348 -29.68 -22.46 19.39
N VAL A 349 -28.58 -23.13 19.03
CA VAL A 349 -28.30 -24.54 19.35
C VAL A 349 -26.97 -24.63 20.07
N ILE A 350 -26.89 -25.52 21.06
CA ILE A 350 -25.65 -25.85 21.76
C ILE A 350 -25.36 -27.33 21.57
N GLY A 351 -24.23 -27.61 20.93
CA GLY A 351 -23.68 -28.94 20.68
C GLY A 351 -23.15 -29.61 21.94
N SER A 352 -22.46 -30.74 21.78
CA SER A 352 -22.03 -31.59 22.89
C SER A 352 -20.52 -31.54 23.11
N ASP A 353 -19.93 -32.61 23.63
CA ASP A 353 -18.48 -32.83 23.59
C ASP A 353 -18.15 -34.23 23.02
N ASP A 354 -19.03 -34.72 22.15
CA ASP A 354 -18.98 -35.99 21.42
C ASP A 354 -19.03 -35.67 19.91
N ASP A 355 -18.25 -36.37 19.06
CA ASP A 355 -18.22 -36.21 17.60
C ASP A 355 -19.63 -36.00 16.97
N ASN A 356 -19.92 -34.76 16.57
CA ASN A 356 -21.18 -34.28 16.04
C ASN A 356 -21.14 -34.14 14.50
N VAL A 357 -22.26 -34.40 13.82
CA VAL A 357 -22.39 -34.19 12.35
C VAL A 357 -23.62 -33.35 12.04
N TYR A 358 -23.39 -32.15 11.52
CA TYR A 358 -24.42 -31.17 11.17
C TYR A 358 -24.65 -31.16 9.65
N PRO A 359 -25.75 -31.75 9.14
CA PRO A 359 -26.04 -31.72 7.71
C PRO A 359 -26.57 -30.35 7.25
N ALA A 360 -26.44 -30.10 5.95
CA ALA A 360 -26.75 -28.81 5.34
C ALA A 360 -28.19 -28.32 5.58
N ASP A 361 -29.17 -29.21 5.54
CA ASP A 361 -30.58 -28.88 5.80
C ASP A 361 -30.92 -28.73 7.30
N VAL A 362 -29.93 -28.84 8.18
CA VAL A 362 -30.00 -28.42 9.60
C VAL A 362 -29.29 -27.09 9.79
N LEU A 363 -28.07 -26.92 9.25
CA LEU A 363 -27.38 -25.62 9.30
C LEU A 363 -28.15 -24.51 8.58
N ASP A 364 -28.96 -24.85 7.56
CA ASP A 364 -29.89 -23.92 6.90
C ASP A 364 -31.01 -23.40 7.82
N GLU A 365 -31.21 -23.96 9.02
CA GLU A 365 -32.21 -23.52 10.03
C GLU A 365 -31.59 -22.92 11.31
N ILE A 366 -30.28 -23.07 11.54
CA ILE A 366 -29.57 -22.58 12.73
C ILE A 366 -28.99 -21.18 12.46
N VAL A 367 -29.22 -20.23 13.38
CA VAL A 367 -28.66 -18.86 13.33
C VAL A 367 -27.44 -18.70 14.23
N VAL A 368 -27.43 -19.39 15.37
CA VAL A 368 -26.29 -19.46 16.30
C VAL A 368 -26.07 -20.92 16.67
N LEU A 369 -24.89 -21.45 16.38
CA LEU A 369 -24.42 -22.73 16.91
C LEU A 369 -23.26 -22.46 17.85
N GLY A 370 -23.27 -23.10 19.02
CA GLY A 370 -22.12 -23.19 19.90
C GLY A 370 -21.85 -24.66 20.19
N ASP A 371 -20.90 -25.28 19.50
CA ASP A 371 -20.43 -26.61 19.86
C ASP A 371 -19.34 -26.52 20.93
N ALA A 372 -19.23 -27.55 21.77
CA ALA A 372 -18.34 -27.55 22.93
C ALA A 372 -17.16 -28.52 22.77
N GLY A 373 -16.97 -29.04 21.56
CA GLY A 373 -15.85 -29.83 21.09
C GLY A 373 -16.23 -31.22 20.58
N GLY A 374 -15.29 -31.86 19.92
CA GLY A 374 -15.53 -33.14 19.24
C GLY A 374 -14.50 -33.36 18.15
N ASN A 375 -14.85 -34.13 17.13
CA ASN A 375 -14.18 -34.08 15.82
C ASN A 375 -15.31 -34.00 14.80
N ASP A 376 -15.80 -32.79 14.60
CA ASP A 376 -17.12 -32.53 14.09
C ASP A 376 -17.12 -32.29 12.58
N VAL A 377 -18.30 -32.44 11.98
CA VAL A 377 -18.45 -32.23 10.53
C VAL A 377 -19.66 -31.37 10.23
N TYR A 378 -19.38 -30.12 9.89
CA TYR A 378 -20.35 -29.09 9.53
C TYR A 378 -20.45 -28.99 8.01
N ARG A 379 -21.63 -29.29 7.44
CA ARG A 379 -21.81 -29.29 5.98
C ARG A 379 -22.77 -28.20 5.52
N GLY A 380 -22.43 -27.46 4.47
CA GLY A 380 -23.30 -26.48 3.82
C GLY A 380 -23.11 -25.06 4.34
N ARG A 381 -24.17 -24.46 4.89
CA ARG A 381 -24.15 -23.04 5.31
C ARG A 381 -23.63 -22.85 6.74
N VAL A 382 -22.41 -23.34 6.97
CA VAL A 382 -21.56 -23.04 8.12
C VAL A 382 -21.44 -21.52 8.24
N ALA A 383 -21.80 -20.92 9.39
CA ALA A 383 -21.70 -19.47 9.67
C ALA A 383 -21.87 -18.57 8.42
N SER A 384 -23.08 -18.52 7.85
CA SER A 384 -23.33 -18.01 6.50
C SER A 384 -24.41 -16.93 6.50
N ALA A 385 -24.13 -15.79 5.86
CA ALA A 385 -25.10 -14.70 5.70
C ALA A 385 -25.25 -14.28 4.22
N VAL A 386 -26.47 -14.33 3.69
CA VAL A 386 -26.78 -14.02 2.27
C VAL A 386 -27.85 -12.92 2.13
N GLY A 387 -28.01 -12.12 3.18
CA GLY A 387 -28.93 -10.99 3.23
C GLY A 387 -30.35 -11.37 2.80
N GLN A 388 -30.92 -10.65 1.85
CA GLN A 388 -32.32 -10.80 1.41
C GLN A 388 -32.72 -12.18 0.85
N LEU A 389 -31.76 -13.07 0.51
CA LEU A 389 -32.06 -14.40 -0.02
C LEU A 389 -32.15 -15.48 1.06
N HIS A 390 -31.60 -15.23 2.25
CA HIS A 390 -31.54 -16.21 3.35
C HIS A 390 -31.53 -15.45 4.70
N ARG A 391 -30.67 -15.84 5.65
CA ARG A 391 -30.45 -15.06 6.87
C ARG A 391 -29.40 -13.95 6.65
N SER A 392 -29.59 -12.82 7.32
CA SER A 392 -28.65 -11.69 7.29
C SER A 392 -27.55 -11.77 8.35
N LEU A 393 -27.72 -12.63 9.36
CA LEU A 393 -26.82 -12.82 10.50
C LEU A 393 -26.58 -14.31 10.72
N SER A 394 -25.36 -14.73 11.03
CA SER A 394 -25.06 -16.12 11.43
C SER A 394 -23.80 -16.20 12.29
N VAL A 395 -23.82 -17.07 13.31
CA VAL A 395 -22.64 -17.37 14.13
C VAL A 395 -22.50 -18.88 14.30
N LEU A 396 -21.26 -19.36 14.18
CA LEU A 396 -20.84 -20.66 14.71
C LEU A 396 -19.64 -20.42 15.63
N VAL A 397 -19.64 -21.10 16.76
CA VAL A 397 -18.50 -21.21 17.67
C VAL A 397 -18.27 -22.69 17.95
N ASP A 398 -17.07 -23.21 17.76
CA ASP A 398 -16.60 -24.40 18.47
C ASP A 398 -15.63 -24.01 19.61
N LEU A 399 -15.32 -24.94 20.52
CA LEU A 399 -14.43 -24.73 21.66
C LEU A 399 -13.17 -25.61 21.68
N ALA A 400 -13.15 -26.76 21.00
CA ALA A 400 -12.00 -27.64 20.79
C ALA A 400 -12.36 -28.90 19.96
N GLY A 401 -11.79 -29.05 18.77
CA GLY A 401 -11.94 -30.26 17.95
C GLY A 401 -10.87 -30.42 16.88
N ASN A 402 -10.91 -31.52 16.13
CA ASN A 402 -10.23 -31.63 14.85
C ASN A 402 -11.33 -31.76 13.78
N ASP A 403 -11.82 -30.61 13.33
CA ASP A 403 -13.12 -30.40 12.74
C ASP A 403 -13.05 -30.20 11.22
N VAL A 404 -14.21 -30.41 10.56
CA VAL A 404 -14.36 -30.24 9.11
C VAL A 404 -15.51 -29.29 8.80
N TYR A 405 -15.15 -28.09 8.36
CA TYR A 405 -16.04 -27.01 7.95
C TYR A 405 -16.22 -27.00 6.42
N ASP A 406 -17.11 -27.85 5.91
CA ASP A 406 -17.34 -28.08 4.47
C ASP A 406 -18.50 -27.25 3.93
N ALA A 407 -18.23 -26.23 3.11
CA ALA A 407 -19.25 -25.42 2.44
C ALA A 407 -20.19 -26.25 1.51
N GLY A 408 -19.82 -27.47 1.13
CA GLY A 408 -20.55 -28.30 0.17
C GLY A 408 -20.63 -27.68 -1.21
N GLY A 409 -19.68 -26.80 -1.55
CA GLY A 409 -19.67 -25.97 -2.76
C GLY A 409 -20.65 -24.78 -2.75
N ARG A 410 -21.27 -24.44 -1.61
CA ARG A 410 -22.18 -23.29 -1.50
C ARG A 410 -21.41 -21.98 -1.31
N SER A 411 -21.69 -21.01 -2.17
CA SER A 411 -21.09 -19.67 -2.08
C SER A 411 -21.59 -18.88 -0.85
N TYR A 412 -20.71 -18.03 -0.29
CA TYR A 412 -20.91 -17.25 0.94
C TYR A 412 -21.21 -18.11 2.18
N ALA A 413 -20.33 -19.06 2.49
CA ALA A 413 -20.39 -19.93 3.66
C ALA A 413 -19.05 -19.94 4.41
N VAL A 414 -18.94 -20.67 5.53
CA VAL A 414 -17.73 -20.78 6.36
C VAL A 414 -17.22 -19.39 6.79
N GLY A 415 -18.02 -18.66 7.56
CA GLY A 415 -17.76 -17.27 7.97
C GLY A 415 -18.01 -16.22 6.88
N GLY A 416 -18.44 -16.64 5.68
CA GLY A 416 -18.68 -15.77 4.53
C GLY A 416 -20.01 -14.99 4.55
N ALA A 417 -19.98 -13.75 4.06
CA ALA A 417 -21.14 -12.85 4.08
C ALA A 417 -21.35 -12.01 2.81
N VAL A 418 -22.61 -11.90 2.37
CA VAL A 418 -23.07 -10.91 1.37
C VAL A 418 -24.38 -10.23 1.80
N PHE A 419 -24.39 -8.88 1.83
CA PHE A 419 -25.48 -8.08 2.42
C PHE A 419 -25.88 -8.53 3.84
N GLY A 420 -24.91 -8.97 4.64
CA GLY A 420 -25.10 -9.49 5.98
C GLY A 420 -23.81 -9.55 6.78
N CYS A 421 -23.87 -10.15 7.96
CA CYS A 421 -22.73 -10.33 8.86
C CYS A 421 -22.65 -11.78 9.35
N ALA A 422 -21.50 -12.41 9.24
CA ALA A 422 -21.28 -13.77 9.72
C ALA A 422 -19.95 -13.91 10.46
N ALA A 423 -19.90 -14.79 11.45
CA ALA A 423 -18.66 -15.17 12.13
C ALA A 423 -18.63 -16.69 12.35
N LEU A 424 -17.62 -17.34 11.79
CA LEU A 424 -17.14 -18.64 12.25
C LEU A 424 -16.03 -18.38 13.27
N VAL A 425 -16.06 -19.10 14.38
CA VAL A 425 -14.95 -19.06 15.32
C VAL A 425 -14.65 -20.47 15.83
N ASP A 426 -13.47 -20.99 15.50
CA ASP A 426 -12.86 -22.10 16.21
C ASP A 426 -11.98 -21.57 17.34
N LEU A 427 -11.55 -22.46 18.24
CA LEU A 427 -10.71 -22.14 19.37
C LEU A 427 -9.52 -23.10 19.57
N ASN A 428 -9.53 -24.33 19.05
CA ASN A 428 -8.43 -25.28 19.24
C ASN A 428 -8.60 -26.61 18.46
N GLY A 429 -7.68 -26.89 17.53
CA GLY A 429 -7.21 -28.20 17.10
C GLY A 429 -6.93 -28.27 15.60
N ASP A 430 -6.49 -29.42 15.07
CA ASP A 430 -6.03 -29.48 13.67
C ASP A 430 -7.21 -29.68 12.70
N ASP A 431 -7.59 -28.60 12.02
CA ASP A 431 -8.87 -28.39 11.35
C ASP A 431 -8.81 -28.37 9.81
N THR A 432 -9.97 -28.43 9.18
CA THR A 432 -10.09 -28.33 7.71
C THR A 432 -11.30 -27.50 7.28
N TYR A 433 -11.01 -26.34 6.72
CA TYR A 433 -11.96 -25.35 6.22
C TYR A 433 -12.04 -25.37 4.69
N ILE A 434 -13.19 -25.78 4.15
CA ILE A 434 -13.41 -25.91 2.70
C ILE A 434 -14.46 -24.90 2.24
N GLY A 435 -13.98 -23.80 1.66
CA GLY A 435 -14.78 -22.68 1.19
C GLY A 435 -15.11 -22.73 -0.31
N ALA A 436 -16.18 -22.03 -0.70
CA ALA A 436 -16.47 -21.70 -2.10
C ALA A 436 -16.25 -20.20 -2.34
N THR A 437 -16.87 -19.62 -3.38
CA THR A 437 -16.78 -18.18 -3.63
C THR A 437 -17.40 -17.38 -2.48
N GLY A 438 -16.70 -16.36 -1.96
CA GLY A 438 -17.20 -15.54 -0.85
C GLY A 438 -17.10 -16.19 0.54
N SER A 439 -16.26 -17.22 0.71
CA SER A 439 -16.17 -18.02 1.95
C SER A 439 -14.90 -17.73 2.76
N LEU A 440 -14.68 -18.41 3.89
CA LEU A 440 -13.49 -18.28 4.75
C LEU A 440 -13.29 -16.85 5.24
N GLY A 441 -14.30 -16.35 5.97
CA GLY A 441 -14.28 -15.00 6.56
C GLY A 441 -14.43 -13.84 5.57
N ALA A 442 -14.78 -14.07 4.30
CA ALA A 442 -14.90 -13.01 3.30
C ALA A 442 -16.22 -12.20 3.37
N GLY A 443 -16.14 -10.90 3.08
CA GLY A 443 -17.28 -9.98 3.12
C GLY A 443 -17.48 -9.17 1.83
N TYR A 444 -18.63 -9.35 1.17
CA TYR A 444 -19.05 -8.56 0.00
C TYR A 444 -20.31 -7.73 0.32
N PHE A 445 -20.21 -6.39 0.38
CA PHE A 445 -21.28 -5.56 0.98
C PHE A 445 -21.71 -6.09 2.37
N GLY A 446 -20.77 -6.66 3.13
CA GLY A 446 -21.04 -7.44 4.33
C GLY A 446 -19.84 -7.47 5.26
N VAL A 447 -19.98 -8.19 6.37
CA VAL A 447 -18.87 -8.50 7.28
C VAL A 447 -18.74 -10.01 7.38
N GLY A 448 -17.68 -10.57 6.80
CA GLY A 448 -17.27 -11.94 7.06
C GLY A 448 -16.21 -11.98 8.16
N ALA A 449 -16.20 -13.04 8.94
CA ALA A 449 -15.15 -13.32 9.91
C ALA A 449 -14.96 -14.83 10.07
N LEU A 450 -13.69 -15.24 10.06
CA LEU A 450 -13.20 -16.52 10.53
C LEU A 450 -12.10 -16.21 11.54
N TYR A 451 -12.16 -16.84 12.70
CA TYR A 451 -11.09 -16.81 13.69
C TYR A 451 -10.81 -18.26 14.08
N ASP A 452 -9.57 -18.68 13.92
CA ASP A 452 -9.01 -19.91 14.48
C ASP A 452 -8.22 -19.55 15.75
N GLY A 453 -8.16 -20.47 16.71
CA GLY A 453 -7.52 -20.29 18.01
C GLY A 453 -6.27 -21.13 18.27
N GLY A 454 -5.87 -22.03 17.36
CA GLY A 454 -4.72 -22.91 17.54
C GLY A 454 -4.89 -24.27 16.89
N GLY A 455 -4.16 -24.53 15.81
CA GLY A 455 -4.19 -25.80 15.09
C GLY A 455 -2.98 -25.98 14.16
N ALA A 456 -3.11 -26.91 13.23
CA ALA A 456 -2.16 -27.11 12.13
C ALA A 456 -3.00 -27.34 10.88
N ASP A 457 -3.47 -26.24 10.30
CA ASP A 457 -4.79 -26.15 9.70
C ASP A 457 -4.77 -26.09 8.20
N ARG A 458 -5.93 -26.39 7.61
CA ARG A 458 -6.11 -26.36 6.16
C ARG A 458 -7.25 -25.45 5.75
N PHE A 459 -6.90 -24.34 5.10
CA PHE A 459 -7.83 -23.43 4.46
C PHE A 459 -7.82 -23.66 2.94
N GLU A 460 -8.95 -24.08 2.37
CA GLU A 460 -9.09 -24.30 0.92
C GLU A 460 -10.27 -23.48 0.38
N GLY A 461 -9.97 -22.35 -0.25
CA GLY A 461 -10.93 -21.41 -0.80
C GLY A 461 -11.00 -21.38 -2.34
N ALA A 462 -12.07 -20.77 -2.86
CA ALA A 462 -12.21 -20.51 -4.30
C ALA A 462 -11.83 -19.07 -4.66
N THR A 463 -12.82 -18.18 -4.76
CA THR A 463 -12.64 -16.78 -5.15
C THR A 463 -13.29 -15.82 -4.16
N LEU A 464 -12.69 -14.65 -3.89
CA LEU A 464 -13.11 -13.77 -2.79
C LEU A 464 -13.18 -14.54 -1.47
N THR A 465 -12.03 -14.93 -0.92
CA THR A 465 -11.95 -15.86 0.22
C THR A 465 -10.75 -15.55 1.14
N GLU A 466 -10.53 -16.32 2.21
CA GLU A 466 -9.41 -16.17 3.14
C GLU A 466 -9.22 -14.71 3.61
N GLY A 467 -10.24 -14.17 4.29
CA GLY A 467 -10.25 -12.81 4.81
C GLY A 467 -10.52 -11.70 3.78
N ALA A 468 -10.95 -12.03 2.56
CA ALA A 468 -11.17 -11.03 1.50
C ALA A 468 -12.34 -10.05 1.75
N GLY A 469 -12.13 -8.74 1.49
CA GLY A 469 -13.14 -7.69 1.70
C GLY A 469 -13.43 -6.80 0.49
N ALA A 470 -14.68 -6.72 0.05
CA ALA A 470 -15.12 -5.88 -1.07
C ALA A 470 -16.39 -5.10 -0.73
N PHE A 471 -16.32 -3.76 -0.72
CA PHE A 471 -17.37 -2.86 -0.21
C PHE A 471 -17.80 -3.15 1.26
N GLY A 472 -17.04 -3.97 1.97
CA GLY A 472 -17.29 -4.51 3.31
C GLY A 472 -16.00 -4.96 3.96
N VAL A 473 -16.08 -5.80 5.00
CA VAL A 473 -14.91 -6.30 5.74
C VAL A 473 -14.84 -7.82 5.62
N GLY A 474 -13.66 -8.32 5.25
CA GLY A 474 -13.28 -9.72 5.45
C GLY A 474 -12.21 -9.82 6.53
N LEU A 475 -12.25 -10.91 7.28
CA LEU A 475 -11.32 -11.19 8.37
C LEU A 475 -11.06 -12.70 8.43
N LEU A 476 -9.80 -13.09 8.32
CA LEU A 476 -9.28 -14.39 8.77
C LEU A 476 -8.17 -14.10 9.79
N VAL A 477 -8.22 -14.79 10.92
CA VAL A 477 -7.17 -14.80 11.94
C VAL A 477 -6.87 -16.27 12.22
N SER A 478 -5.63 -16.71 12.03
CA SER A 478 -5.08 -17.90 12.66
C SER A 478 -4.22 -17.49 13.85
N MET A 479 -4.04 -18.40 14.80
CA MET A 479 -3.30 -18.19 16.04
C MET A 479 -2.55 -19.47 16.38
N SER A 480 -1.35 -19.39 16.96
CA SER A 480 -0.66 -20.60 17.42
C SER A 480 -1.26 -21.18 18.70
N GLY A 481 -1.30 -22.52 18.81
CA GLY A 481 -1.90 -23.22 19.94
C GLY A 481 -1.05 -23.14 21.22
N THR A 482 -1.70 -23.05 22.38
CA THR A 482 -0.95 -23.04 23.65
C THR A 482 -0.30 -24.40 23.93
N ALA A 483 1.03 -24.41 24.12
CA ALA A 483 1.80 -25.64 24.20
C ALA A 483 1.30 -26.63 25.29
N ALA A 484 0.70 -27.74 24.84
CA ALA A 484 0.36 -28.84 25.74
C ALA A 484 1.65 -29.36 26.43
N PRO A 485 1.71 -29.40 27.78
CA PRO A 485 2.95 -29.68 28.49
C PRO A 485 3.46 -31.10 28.19
N GLU A 486 4.77 -31.17 27.92
CA GLU A 486 5.50 -32.36 27.46
C GLU A 486 5.03 -33.66 28.13
N ARG A 487 4.88 -34.72 27.34
CA ARG A 487 4.91 -36.08 27.88
C ARG A 487 6.27 -36.29 28.55
N LYS A 488 6.29 -36.45 29.87
CA LYS A 488 7.46 -36.86 30.66
C LYS A 488 7.91 -38.30 30.36
N ASP A 489 8.28 -38.60 29.12
CA ASP A 489 8.65 -39.95 28.68
C ASP A 489 9.67 -39.97 27.51
N VAL A 490 10.55 -38.97 27.33
CA VAL A 490 11.87 -39.18 26.70
C VAL A 490 12.95 -38.26 27.32
N GLU A 491 13.74 -38.77 28.27
CA GLU A 491 15.10 -38.24 28.47
C GLU A 491 16.02 -38.86 27.41
N ARG A 492 16.53 -38.05 26.46
CA ARG A 492 17.97 -37.97 26.07
C ARG A 492 18.26 -37.25 24.76
N ASP A 493 19.45 -36.63 24.75
CA ASP A 493 20.27 -36.19 23.62
C ASP A 493 19.56 -35.18 22.67
N LEU A 494 19.89 -33.89 22.74
CA LEU A 494 21.17 -33.35 22.27
C LEU A 494 21.56 -32.05 23.00
N ALA A 495 22.86 -31.83 23.18
CA ALA A 495 23.42 -30.59 23.69
C ALA A 495 24.11 -29.81 22.57
N TYR A 496 23.75 -28.54 22.39
CA TYR A 496 24.55 -27.55 21.66
C TYR A 496 24.76 -26.31 22.54
N ASP A 497 25.86 -25.60 22.28
CA ASP A 497 26.60 -24.79 23.26
C ASP A 497 26.08 -23.33 23.36
N GLU A 498 26.38 -22.66 24.48
CA GLU A 498 25.71 -21.42 24.91
C GLU A 498 26.07 -20.16 24.10
N GLY A 499 25.05 -19.36 23.71
CA GLY A 499 25.19 -18.18 22.85
C GLY A 499 24.29 -16.96 23.14
N ILE A 500 23.84 -16.77 24.39
CA ILE A 500 23.14 -15.56 24.91
C ILE A 500 21.85 -15.13 24.17
N ILE A 501 20.71 -15.69 24.59
CA ILE A 501 19.36 -15.20 24.24
C ILE A 501 18.93 -14.09 25.25
N PRO A 502 18.44 -12.92 24.80
CA PRO A 502 17.74 -11.97 25.68
C PRO A 502 16.30 -12.43 25.94
N VAL A 503 15.98 -12.71 27.21
CA VAL A 503 14.63 -13.17 27.62
C VAL A 503 13.61 -12.02 27.53
N PRO A 504 12.45 -12.19 26.84
CA PRO A 504 11.35 -11.23 26.88
C PRO A 504 10.80 -11.07 28.31
N ARG A 505 10.64 -9.83 28.77
CA ARG A 505 10.09 -9.53 30.10
C ARG A 505 8.62 -9.10 30.07
N THR A 506 7.75 -9.90 29.45
CA THR A 506 6.29 -9.85 29.67
C THR A 506 5.61 -11.15 29.28
N GLY A 507 5.43 -12.06 30.23
CA GLY A 507 4.23 -12.90 30.37
C GLY A 507 3.83 -13.94 29.30
N SER A 508 4.49 -14.04 28.14
CA SER A 508 4.11 -14.99 27.09
C SER A 508 4.44 -16.45 27.45
N LEU A 509 3.53 -17.36 27.09
CA LEU A 509 3.78 -18.80 27.03
C LEU A 509 4.71 -19.10 25.82
N PRO A 510 5.42 -20.25 25.80
CA PRO A 510 6.21 -20.65 24.64
C PRO A 510 5.30 -20.99 23.46
N ILE A 511 5.50 -20.26 22.37
CA ILE A 511 4.89 -20.47 21.04
C ILE A 511 5.40 -21.78 20.43
N ARG A 512 4.59 -22.40 19.58
CA ARG A 512 4.92 -23.63 18.84
C ARG A 512 5.27 -23.30 17.39
N TYR A 513 6.45 -23.75 16.97
CA TYR A 513 6.90 -23.70 15.57
C TYR A 513 6.72 -25.07 14.86
N ASP A 514 5.84 -25.93 15.40
CA ASP A 514 5.50 -27.26 14.87
C ASP A 514 4.02 -27.42 14.48
N GLU A 515 3.26 -26.33 14.61
CA GLU A 515 1.90 -26.12 14.13
C GLU A 515 2.06 -25.31 12.82
N ASN A 516 1.66 -25.88 11.67
CA ASN A 516 1.92 -25.30 10.35
C ASN A 516 0.65 -25.31 9.50
N ASP A 517 0.29 -24.15 8.97
CA ASP A 517 -0.96 -23.90 8.24
C ASP A 517 -0.78 -23.94 6.72
N VAL A 518 -1.87 -24.28 6.02
CA VAL A 518 -1.91 -24.42 4.56
C VAL A 518 -3.11 -23.68 3.97
N TYR A 519 -2.84 -22.51 3.40
CA TYR A 519 -3.78 -21.62 2.73
C TYR A 519 -3.78 -21.82 1.21
N VAL A 520 -4.92 -22.20 0.62
CA VAL A 520 -5.02 -22.51 -0.82
C VAL A 520 -6.24 -21.86 -1.46
N ALA A 521 -6.01 -20.79 -2.22
CA ALA A 521 -7.05 -20.07 -2.95
C ALA A 521 -6.83 -20.00 -4.47
N GLN A 522 -7.88 -19.66 -5.21
CA GLN A 522 -7.84 -19.58 -6.68
C GLN A 522 -7.73 -18.15 -7.22
N LEU A 523 -8.34 -17.17 -6.53
CA LEU A 523 -8.31 -15.75 -6.91
C LEU A 523 -8.81 -14.85 -5.76
N SER A 524 -8.30 -13.62 -5.64
CA SER A 524 -8.89 -12.59 -4.77
C SER A 524 -9.00 -13.03 -3.30
N ALA A 525 -7.89 -13.46 -2.70
CA ALA A 525 -7.86 -14.12 -1.40
C ALA A 525 -6.72 -13.66 -0.49
N GLN A 526 -6.56 -14.26 0.69
CA GLN A 526 -5.42 -14.08 1.59
C GLN A 526 -5.22 -12.59 1.92
N GLY A 527 -6.22 -12.00 2.57
CA GLY A 527 -6.23 -10.57 2.90
C GLY A 527 -6.53 -9.63 1.73
N PHE A 528 -7.05 -10.14 0.61
CA PHE A 528 -7.42 -9.33 -0.55
C PHE A 528 -8.46 -8.24 -0.22
N ALA A 529 -8.29 -7.05 -0.80
CA ALA A 529 -9.33 -6.01 -0.76
C ALA A 529 -9.72 -5.47 -2.14
N SER A 530 -11.00 -5.12 -2.28
CA SER A 530 -11.47 -4.33 -3.41
C SER A 530 -12.07 -2.99 -2.95
N THR A 531 -12.57 -2.20 -3.90
CA THR A 531 -13.15 -0.86 -3.70
C THR A 531 -13.84 -0.72 -2.35
N HIS A 532 -13.30 0.19 -1.54
CA HIS A 532 -13.92 0.64 -0.31
C HIS A 532 -14.10 -0.49 0.74
N GLY A 533 -13.39 -1.62 0.60
CA GLY A 533 -13.36 -2.73 1.56
C GLY A 533 -12.06 -2.80 2.35
N VAL A 534 -12.03 -3.67 3.37
CA VAL A 534 -10.83 -4.08 4.09
C VAL A 534 -10.78 -5.60 4.14
N GLY A 535 -9.64 -6.17 3.75
CA GLY A 535 -9.35 -7.59 3.94
C GLY A 535 -8.15 -7.76 4.87
N LEU A 536 -8.22 -8.73 5.77
CA LEU A 536 -7.11 -9.14 6.63
C LEU A 536 -7.01 -10.66 6.65
N LEU A 537 -5.81 -11.17 6.38
CA LEU A 537 -5.31 -12.43 6.91
C LEU A 537 -4.23 -12.09 7.93
N TYR A 538 -4.36 -12.63 9.15
CA TYR A 538 -3.34 -12.57 10.20
C TYR A 538 -2.98 -13.99 10.61
N ASP A 539 -1.69 -14.28 10.69
CA ASP A 539 -1.11 -15.47 11.32
C ASP A 539 -0.17 -15.04 12.47
N ASP A 540 0.15 -15.96 13.37
CA ASP A 540 0.89 -15.73 14.63
C ASP A 540 2.23 -16.50 14.70
N ALA A 541 2.25 -17.72 14.17
CA ALA A 541 3.47 -18.52 13.98
C ALA A 541 3.19 -19.85 13.27
N GLY A 542 4.11 -20.27 12.41
CA GLY A 542 4.14 -21.63 11.88
C GLY A 542 5.37 -21.95 11.02
N ASN A 543 5.17 -22.67 9.92
CA ASN A 543 6.05 -22.63 8.74
C ASN A 543 5.17 -22.95 7.50
N ASP A 544 4.59 -21.91 6.93
CA ASP A 544 3.23 -21.98 6.39
C ASP A 544 3.21 -21.84 4.87
N ILE A 545 2.12 -22.29 4.27
CA ILE A 545 2.00 -22.40 2.81
C ILE A 545 0.88 -21.51 2.32
N TYR A 546 1.26 -20.33 1.82
CA TYR A 546 0.35 -19.38 1.20
C TYR A 546 0.32 -19.56 -0.32
N ARG A 547 -0.70 -20.27 -0.82
CA ARG A 547 -0.85 -20.53 -2.26
C ARG A 547 -2.06 -19.85 -2.87
N ALA A 548 -1.86 -19.03 -3.89
CA ALA A 548 -2.94 -18.33 -4.59
C ALA A 548 -2.79 -18.36 -6.12
N GLY A 549 -3.74 -18.98 -6.82
CA GLY A 549 -3.83 -18.95 -8.30
C GLY A 549 -4.19 -20.30 -8.92
N GLY A 550 -3.49 -20.68 -10.00
CA GLY A 550 -3.61 -22.01 -10.62
C GLY A 550 -4.91 -22.31 -11.37
N ARG A 551 -5.88 -21.38 -11.41
CA ARG A 551 -7.16 -21.54 -12.14
C ARG A 551 -7.32 -20.59 -13.34
N TYR A 552 -7.21 -19.28 -13.12
CA TYR A 552 -7.50 -18.27 -14.14
C TYR A 552 -6.22 -17.73 -14.76
N LEU A 553 -6.02 -17.94 -16.06
CA LEU A 553 -4.84 -17.43 -16.76
C LEU A 553 -4.87 -15.90 -16.90
N HIS A 554 -3.70 -15.26 -16.87
CA HIS A 554 -3.54 -13.82 -17.09
C HIS A 554 -3.54 -13.47 -18.59
N GLU A 555 -4.56 -13.93 -19.30
CA GLU A 555 -4.72 -13.67 -20.73
C GLU A 555 -5.19 -12.23 -21.01
N PRO A 556 -4.72 -11.60 -22.12
CA PRO A 556 -3.72 -12.10 -23.07
C PRO A 556 -2.28 -11.67 -22.76
N LEU A 557 -2.03 -10.99 -21.63
CA LEU A 557 -0.71 -10.43 -21.26
C LEU A 557 0.34 -11.53 -21.03
N LEU A 558 0.05 -12.43 -20.09
CA LEU A 558 0.89 -13.56 -19.68
C LEU A 558 0.06 -14.86 -19.76
N PRO A 559 -0.21 -15.39 -20.97
CA PRO A 559 -1.20 -16.44 -21.19
C PRO A 559 -0.80 -17.84 -20.71
N ASN A 560 0.38 -18.00 -20.10
CA ASN A 560 0.83 -19.24 -19.48
C ASN A 560 0.98 -19.12 -17.96
N ASP A 561 0.65 -17.96 -17.40
CA ASP A 561 0.80 -17.61 -16.00
C ASP A 561 -0.60 -17.23 -15.45
N PHE A 562 -0.82 -17.38 -14.16
CA PHE A 562 -2.12 -17.24 -13.51
C PHE A 562 -2.33 -15.88 -12.83
N GLN A 563 -3.58 -15.48 -12.73
CA GLN A 563 -4.02 -14.37 -11.88
C GLN A 563 -4.19 -14.90 -10.45
N SER A 564 -3.69 -14.14 -9.47
CA SER A 564 -3.80 -14.47 -8.04
C SER A 564 -4.64 -13.44 -7.30
N LEU A 565 -4.37 -12.14 -7.47
CA LEU A 565 -5.03 -11.04 -6.76
C LEU A 565 -5.06 -11.26 -5.23
N SER A 566 -3.98 -11.76 -4.62
CA SER A 566 -4.01 -12.27 -3.23
C SER A 566 -2.83 -11.80 -2.37
N GLN A 567 -2.71 -12.28 -1.14
CA GLN A 567 -1.55 -12.01 -0.25
C GLN A 567 -1.37 -10.51 0.02
N GLY A 568 -2.39 -9.90 0.63
CA GLY A 568 -2.45 -8.46 0.91
C GLY A 568 -2.69 -7.57 -0.32
N PHE A 569 -2.94 -8.14 -1.52
CA PHE A 569 -3.23 -7.36 -2.72
C PHE A 569 -4.54 -6.55 -2.62
N SER A 570 -4.56 -5.33 -3.17
CA SER A 570 -5.76 -4.47 -3.12
C SER A 570 -6.05 -3.75 -4.45
N ILE A 571 -7.33 -3.73 -4.89
CA ILE A 571 -7.73 -3.20 -6.22
C ILE A 571 -9.00 -2.34 -6.27
N GLY A 572 -8.92 -1.19 -6.95
CA GLY A 572 -10.07 -0.34 -7.31
C GLY A 572 -10.69 -0.63 -8.68
N PHE A 573 -11.98 -0.33 -8.83
CA PHE A 573 -12.71 -0.44 -10.12
C PHE A 573 -12.25 0.65 -11.09
N ARG A 574 -11.11 0.46 -11.76
CA ARG A 574 -10.52 1.44 -12.68
C ARG A 574 -11.41 1.67 -13.92
N PRO A 575 -11.63 2.92 -14.37
CA PRO A 575 -11.16 4.19 -13.81
C PRO A 575 -12.16 4.87 -12.84
N ARG A 576 -13.22 4.17 -12.44
CA ARG A 576 -14.45 4.69 -11.79
C ARG A 576 -14.38 4.85 -10.27
N ALA A 577 -13.56 4.05 -9.57
CA ALA A 577 -13.52 4.07 -8.11
C ALA A 577 -12.17 3.62 -7.58
N ALA A 578 -11.79 4.19 -6.43
CA ALA A 578 -10.63 3.76 -5.65
C ALA A 578 -10.77 2.34 -5.09
N GLY A 579 -9.67 1.77 -4.60
CA GLY A 579 -9.62 0.43 -4.00
C GLY A 579 -9.93 0.39 -2.51
N GLY A 580 -9.44 -0.65 -1.83
CA GLY A 580 -9.58 -0.86 -0.40
C GLY A 580 -8.23 -0.92 0.31
N VAL A 581 -8.20 -1.52 1.50
CA VAL A 581 -6.97 -1.88 2.22
C VAL A 581 -6.85 -3.39 2.34
N GLY A 582 -5.88 -3.98 1.66
CA GLY A 582 -5.56 -5.41 1.75
C GLY A 582 -4.35 -5.64 2.64
N LEU A 583 -4.43 -6.64 3.51
CA LEU A 583 -3.44 -6.93 4.55
C LEU A 583 -3.18 -8.44 4.64
N LEU A 584 -1.94 -8.87 4.42
CA LEU A 584 -1.43 -10.13 4.96
C LEU A 584 -0.38 -9.78 6.02
N ILE A 585 -0.47 -10.42 7.18
CA ILE A 585 0.45 -10.27 8.30
C ILE A 585 0.78 -11.68 8.77
N ASP A 586 2.00 -12.14 8.50
CA ASP A 586 2.63 -13.22 9.24
C ASP A 586 3.52 -12.62 10.34
N GLU A 587 3.84 -13.41 11.34
CA GLU A 587 4.57 -13.00 12.52
C GLU A 587 5.87 -13.78 12.72
N GLN A 588 5.94 -15.07 12.35
CA GLN A 588 7.08 -15.97 12.60
C GLN A 588 6.92 -17.32 11.84
N GLY A 589 7.80 -17.64 10.89
CA GLY A 589 7.77 -18.97 10.26
C GLY A 589 8.89 -19.17 9.26
N ASN A 590 8.92 -20.29 8.53
CA ASN A 590 9.77 -20.44 7.34
C ASN A 590 8.84 -20.74 6.16
N ASP A 591 8.31 -19.66 5.59
CA ASP A 591 7.03 -19.60 4.93
C ASP A 591 7.17 -19.58 3.40
N TYR A 592 6.12 -20.04 2.74
CA TYR A 592 6.12 -20.26 1.30
C TYR A 592 4.96 -19.54 0.61
N TYR A 593 5.26 -18.34 0.11
CA TYR A 593 4.35 -17.49 -0.64
C TYR A 593 4.41 -17.81 -2.14
N ASP A 594 3.46 -18.64 -2.61
CA ASP A 594 3.28 -19.05 -4.02
C ASP A 594 2.11 -18.32 -4.67
N ALA A 595 2.41 -17.22 -5.37
CA ALA A 595 1.45 -16.51 -6.20
C ALA A 595 2.09 -16.10 -7.53
N GLU A 596 1.28 -15.66 -8.49
CA GLU A 596 1.76 -15.33 -9.83
C GLU A 596 1.54 -13.85 -10.17
N VAL A 597 0.36 -13.47 -10.63
CA VAL A 597 0.08 -12.07 -11.03
C VAL A 597 -0.86 -11.39 -10.04
N PHE A 598 -0.48 -10.17 -9.62
CA PHE A 598 -1.17 -9.36 -8.60
C PHE A 598 -1.12 -10.01 -7.20
N ALA A 599 -0.03 -9.83 -6.45
CA ALA A 599 0.16 -10.51 -5.16
C ALA A 599 1.02 -9.72 -4.15
N GLN A 600 1.28 -10.29 -2.98
CA GLN A 600 2.40 -9.95 -2.07
C GLN A 600 2.52 -8.43 -1.81
N GLY A 601 1.49 -7.86 -1.17
CA GLY A 601 1.47 -6.47 -0.75
C GLY A 601 1.42 -5.42 -1.87
N ALA A 602 1.03 -5.80 -3.10
CA ALA A 602 0.86 -4.84 -4.19
C ALA A 602 -0.49 -4.10 -4.14
N GLY A 603 -0.49 -2.82 -4.55
CA GLY A 603 -1.69 -1.98 -4.62
C GLY A 603 -1.98 -1.52 -6.05
N TYR A 604 -3.17 -1.79 -6.58
CA TYR A 604 -3.60 -1.38 -7.92
C TYR A 604 -4.83 -0.44 -7.92
N TRP A 605 -4.65 0.76 -8.49
CA TRP A 605 -5.66 1.83 -8.61
C TRP A 605 -6.26 2.35 -7.29
N TYR A 606 -5.61 3.39 -6.74
CA TYR A 606 -6.05 4.13 -5.55
C TYR A 606 -6.38 3.21 -4.36
N SER A 607 -5.47 2.29 -4.09
CA SER A 607 -5.61 1.25 -3.08
C SER A 607 -4.35 1.18 -2.21
N LEU A 608 -4.47 0.53 -1.05
CA LEU A 608 -3.34 0.16 -0.20
C LEU A 608 -3.27 -1.36 -0.13
N GLY A 609 -2.18 -1.95 -0.61
CA GLY A 609 -1.84 -3.35 -0.37
C GLY A 609 -0.63 -3.42 0.55
N LEU A 610 -0.65 -4.31 1.54
CA LEU A 610 0.44 -4.54 2.48
C LEU A 610 0.64 -6.04 2.70
N LEU A 611 1.89 -6.48 2.60
CA LEU A 611 2.37 -7.72 3.20
C LEU A 611 3.35 -7.34 4.30
N PHE A 612 3.19 -7.96 5.46
CA PHE A 612 4.16 -7.96 6.54
C PHE A 612 4.52 -9.41 6.84
N ASP A 613 5.82 -9.67 6.93
CA ASP A 613 6.37 -10.89 7.49
C ASP A 613 7.22 -10.53 8.71
N GLY A 614 7.38 -11.50 9.60
CA GLY A 614 8.12 -11.38 10.83
C GLY A 614 9.53 -11.94 10.73
N ALA A 615 9.71 -13.24 10.88
CA ALA A 615 11.05 -13.81 11.02
C ALA A 615 11.13 -15.31 10.69
N GLY A 616 11.84 -15.63 9.61
CA GLY A 616 12.51 -16.90 9.42
C GLY A 616 13.32 -17.00 8.15
N ASN A 617 12.99 -17.89 7.20
CA ASN A 617 13.81 -18.06 5.98
C ASN A 617 12.86 -18.37 4.82
N ASP A 618 12.38 -17.30 4.23
CA ASP A 618 11.08 -17.20 3.60
C ASP A 618 11.21 -17.15 2.08
N ARG A 619 10.10 -17.45 1.40
CA ARG A 619 10.11 -17.68 -0.04
C ARG A 619 8.97 -16.99 -0.74
N TYR A 620 9.30 -15.87 -1.36
CA TYR A 620 8.39 -15.06 -2.15
C TYR A 620 8.52 -15.39 -3.62
N LEU A 621 7.65 -16.28 -4.12
CA LEU A 621 7.51 -16.54 -5.54
C LEU A 621 6.42 -15.64 -6.15
N ALA A 622 6.76 -14.91 -7.19
CA ALA A 622 5.85 -14.06 -7.96
C ALA A 622 6.09 -14.19 -9.48
N THR A 623 5.15 -13.70 -10.28
CA THR A 623 5.30 -13.57 -11.74
C THR A 623 5.30 -12.11 -12.22
N GLN A 624 4.38 -11.28 -11.70
CA GLN A 624 4.32 -9.84 -12.02
C GLN A 624 3.35 -9.10 -11.07
N TYR A 625 3.60 -7.80 -10.82
CA TYR A 625 2.73 -6.95 -9.98
C TYR A 625 2.59 -7.46 -8.55
N GLY A 626 3.72 -7.66 -7.87
CA GLY A 626 3.79 -8.16 -6.50
C GLY A 626 5.01 -7.65 -5.73
N GLN A 627 5.29 -8.19 -4.55
CA GLN A 627 6.43 -7.83 -3.69
C GLN A 627 6.52 -6.32 -3.46
N GLY A 628 5.45 -5.76 -2.87
CA GLY A 628 5.36 -4.33 -2.53
C GLY A 628 5.16 -3.37 -3.70
N ALA A 629 4.72 -3.87 -4.86
CA ALA A 629 4.54 -3.04 -6.05
C ALA A 629 3.34 -2.08 -5.96
N GLY A 630 3.59 -0.77 -6.05
CA GLY A 630 2.54 0.24 -6.21
C GLY A 630 2.19 0.47 -7.68
N VAL A 631 0.92 0.35 -8.07
CA VAL A 631 0.49 0.40 -9.48
C VAL A 631 -0.69 1.35 -9.70
N HIS A 632 -0.50 2.30 -10.61
CA HIS A 632 -1.47 3.31 -11.04
C HIS A 632 -2.13 4.06 -9.87
N LEU A 633 -1.39 4.94 -9.18
CA LEU A 633 -1.87 5.65 -7.97
C LEU A 633 -2.26 4.69 -6.81
N GLY A 634 -1.81 3.44 -6.83
CA GLY A 634 -1.84 2.55 -5.66
C GLY A 634 -0.61 2.74 -4.77
N VAL A 635 -0.71 2.29 -3.52
CA VAL A 635 0.39 2.15 -2.57
C VAL A 635 0.58 0.66 -2.31
N GLY A 636 1.79 0.15 -2.55
CA GLY A 636 2.18 -1.21 -2.21
C GLY A 636 3.34 -1.21 -1.22
N SER A 637 3.35 -2.17 -0.31
CA SER A 637 4.48 -2.44 0.60
C SER A 637 4.62 -3.93 0.86
N LEU A 638 5.86 -4.42 0.79
CA LEU A 638 6.30 -5.64 1.44
C LEU A 638 7.31 -5.22 2.51
N TRP A 639 7.11 -5.68 3.73
CA TRP A 639 8.06 -5.49 4.82
C TRP A 639 8.33 -6.83 5.49
N ASP A 640 9.56 -7.30 5.39
CA ASP A 640 10.11 -8.44 6.11
C ASP A 640 10.94 -7.97 7.31
N ARG A 641 11.06 -8.78 8.36
CA ARG A 641 12.00 -8.51 9.46
C ARG A 641 13.08 -9.59 9.64
N GLY A 642 13.03 -10.65 8.82
CA GLY A 642 14.21 -11.22 8.18
C GLY A 642 14.66 -12.62 8.61
N GLY A 643 15.28 -13.29 7.65
CA GLY A 643 16.41 -14.21 7.78
C GLY A 643 16.98 -14.52 6.39
N ASP A 644 17.37 -15.75 6.03
CA ASP A 644 18.01 -15.98 4.72
C ASP A 644 16.96 -16.15 3.58
N ASP A 645 16.47 -15.03 3.04
CA ASP A 645 15.20 -14.93 2.30
C ASP A 645 15.33 -14.94 0.77
N HIS A 646 14.31 -15.49 0.10
CA HIS A 646 14.32 -15.70 -1.35
C HIS A 646 13.18 -14.97 -2.07
N TYR A 647 13.49 -13.82 -2.66
CA TYR A 647 12.57 -13.00 -3.44
C TYR A 647 12.71 -13.26 -4.95
N VAL A 648 11.86 -14.10 -5.53
CA VAL A 648 11.97 -14.54 -6.93
C VAL A 648 10.76 -14.11 -7.75
N SER A 649 11.01 -13.35 -8.82
CA SER A 649 10.00 -13.00 -9.81
C SER A 649 10.41 -13.20 -11.26
N LYS A 650 9.46 -13.68 -12.05
CA LYS A 650 9.63 -13.84 -13.51
C LYS A 650 9.70 -12.49 -14.25
N ASN A 651 8.95 -11.48 -13.83
CA ASN A 651 8.89 -10.16 -14.48
C ASN A 651 8.56 -9.04 -13.48
N GLY A 652 9.20 -7.88 -13.64
CA GLY A 652 8.75 -6.61 -13.06
C GLY A 652 7.40 -6.20 -13.67
N VAL A 653 6.53 -5.49 -12.97
CA VAL A 653 6.75 -4.62 -11.80
C VAL A 653 6.70 -5.41 -10.48
N VAL A 654 7.83 -5.55 -9.77
CA VAL A 654 7.92 -6.17 -8.42
C VAL A 654 9.05 -5.53 -7.58
N GLN A 655 9.28 -6.01 -6.36
CA GLN A 655 10.42 -5.64 -5.49
C GLN A 655 10.50 -4.12 -5.24
N GLY A 656 9.46 -3.58 -4.62
CA GLY A 656 9.31 -2.14 -4.34
C GLY A 656 9.13 -1.27 -5.58
N THR A 657 9.04 -1.86 -6.79
CA THR A 657 8.83 -1.09 -8.03
C THR A 657 7.47 -0.43 -8.05
N ALA A 658 7.45 0.85 -8.40
CA ALA A 658 6.26 1.67 -8.50
C ALA A 658 5.99 2.05 -9.95
N HIS A 659 4.74 1.94 -10.44
CA HIS A 659 4.32 2.38 -11.77
C HIS A 659 3.13 3.33 -11.76
N ASP A 660 3.23 4.44 -12.51
CA ASP A 660 2.14 5.41 -12.78
C ASP A 660 1.67 6.19 -11.53
N LEU A 661 2.46 7.18 -11.08
CA LEU A 661 2.14 8.09 -9.96
C LEU A 661 1.81 7.37 -8.64
N SER A 662 2.37 6.17 -8.45
CA SER A 662 2.18 5.30 -7.28
C SER A 662 3.36 5.37 -6.31
N VAL A 663 3.21 4.68 -5.18
CA VAL A 663 4.27 4.43 -4.18
C VAL A 663 4.48 2.93 -4.05
N GLY A 664 5.72 2.47 -4.23
CA GLY A 664 6.13 1.09 -3.99
C GLY A 664 7.25 1.04 -2.96
N LEU A 665 7.17 0.07 -2.05
CA LEU A 665 8.14 -0.17 -0.98
C LEU A 665 8.43 -1.66 -0.88
N LEU A 666 9.71 -2.02 -0.88
CA LEU A 666 10.19 -3.26 -0.28
C LEU A 666 11.19 -2.87 0.81
N ARG A 667 11.02 -3.45 2.00
CA ARG A 667 11.94 -3.33 3.13
C ARG A 667 12.25 -4.70 3.70
N ASP A 668 13.53 -5.02 3.78
CA ASP A 668 14.06 -6.08 4.62
C ASP A 668 14.71 -5.47 5.89
N GLU A 669 14.75 -6.19 7.01
CA GLU A 669 15.50 -5.77 8.21
C GLU A 669 16.80 -6.56 8.43
N SER A 670 16.91 -7.83 7.99
CA SER A 670 18.12 -8.65 8.21
C SER A 670 18.12 -10.02 7.53
N GLY A 671 19.14 -10.33 6.74
CA GLY A 671 19.23 -11.63 6.09
C GLY A 671 20.56 -11.98 5.45
N ASN A 672 20.51 -12.79 4.39
CA ASN A 672 21.58 -12.98 3.40
C ASN A 672 20.89 -13.30 2.06
N ASP A 673 20.38 -12.26 1.41
CA ASP A 673 19.11 -12.42 0.68
C ASP A 673 19.26 -12.56 -0.83
N PHE A 674 18.32 -13.29 -1.42
CA PHE A 674 18.32 -13.59 -2.85
C PHE A 674 17.21 -12.89 -3.60
N TYR A 675 17.55 -11.74 -4.20
CA TYR A 675 16.63 -10.95 -5.01
C TYR A 675 16.80 -11.23 -6.50
N ALA A 676 15.82 -11.91 -7.13
CA ALA A 676 15.86 -12.23 -8.56
C ALA A 676 14.65 -11.72 -9.34
N VAL A 677 14.87 -10.86 -10.34
CA VAL A 677 13.81 -10.27 -11.19
C VAL A 677 14.29 -9.96 -12.61
N SER A 678 13.40 -10.00 -13.61
CA SER A 678 13.59 -9.27 -14.89
C SER A 678 12.86 -7.93 -14.84
N GLY A 679 13.59 -6.81 -14.83
CA GLY A 679 13.03 -5.46 -14.85
C GLY A 679 13.60 -4.51 -13.79
N GLY A 680 14.29 -5.06 -12.78
CA GLY A 680 15.03 -4.32 -11.76
C GLY A 680 14.33 -4.12 -10.41
N GLN A 681 15.14 -3.76 -9.40
CA GLN A 681 14.77 -3.51 -8.00
C GLN A 681 14.55 -2.02 -7.71
N GLY A 682 13.52 -1.69 -6.91
CA GLY A 682 13.25 -0.32 -6.46
C GLY A 682 13.04 0.65 -7.63
N VAL A 683 12.35 0.21 -8.69
CA VAL A 683 12.26 0.98 -9.94
C VAL A 683 11.04 1.91 -9.94
N SER A 684 11.26 3.18 -10.30
CA SER A 684 10.22 4.15 -10.58
C SER A 684 9.88 4.19 -12.08
N LEU A 685 8.68 3.74 -12.43
CA LEU A 685 8.14 3.76 -13.78
C LEU A 685 7.04 4.81 -13.92
N SER A 686 7.12 5.66 -14.95
CA SER A 686 6.04 6.60 -15.29
C SER A 686 5.65 7.55 -14.14
N ASN A 687 6.68 8.21 -13.56
CA ASN A 687 6.51 9.30 -12.60
C ASN A 687 6.02 8.86 -11.20
N SER A 688 6.52 7.74 -10.68
CA SER A 688 6.17 7.18 -9.36
C SER A 688 7.32 7.31 -8.35
N PHE A 689 7.07 6.97 -7.07
CA PHE A 689 8.10 6.86 -6.05
C PHE A 689 8.36 5.39 -5.70
N ALA A 690 9.61 4.96 -5.74
CA ALA A 690 10.03 3.61 -5.35
C ALA A 690 11.12 3.69 -4.27
N LEU A 691 10.95 2.93 -3.20
CA LEU A 691 11.97 2.68 -2.19
C LEU A 691 12.23 1.17 -2.11
N PHE A 692 13.48 0.79 -2.28
CA PHE A 692 14.00 -0.52 -1.94
C PHE A 692 15.02 -0.30 -0.82
N LEU A 693 14.87 -1.02 0.28
CA LEU A 693 15.70 -0.92 1.46
C LEU A 693 16.03 -2.32 1.96
N ASP A 694 17.30 -2.69 1.86
CA ASP A 694 17.91 -3.75 2.66
C ASP A 694 18.70 -3.11 3.81
N GLU A 695 18.67 -3.70 5.00
CA GLU A 695 19.31 -3.12 6.19
C GLU A 695 20.55 -3.88 6.69
N MET A 696 20.68 -5.21 6.51
CA MET A 696 21.79 -6.02 7.03
C MET A 696 21.91 -7.38 6.33
N GLY A 697 22.96 -7.64 5.55
CA GLY A 697 23.14 -8.96 4.91
C GLY A 697 24.51 -9.26 4.27
N ASP A 698 24.52 -10.26 3.38
CA ASP A 698 25.57 -10.57 2.38
C ASP A 698 24.81 -11.05 1.12
N ASP A 699 24.28 -10.12 0.34
CA ASP A 699 23.13 -10.38 -0.54
C ASP A 699 23.50 -10.75 -1.98
N LEU A 700 22.48 -11.12 -2.77
CA LEU A 700 22.59 -11.37 -4.20
C LEU A 700 21.44 -10.71 -4.99
N TYR A 701 21.77 -9.57 -5.60
CA TYR A 701 20.85 -8.75 -6.40
C TYR A 701 20.86 -9.11 -7.89
N ALA A 702 20.19 -10.21 -8.26
CA ALA A 702 20.09 -10.68 -9.64
C ALA A 702 19.01 -9.95 -10.49
N THR A 703 19.43 -9.30 -11.58
CA THR A 703 18.55 -8.85 -12.68
C THR A 703 19.32 -8.77 -13.98
N PHE A 704 18.67 -9.09 -15.10
CA PHE A 704 19.28 -9.00 -16.45
C PHE A 704 19.36 -7.55 -16.92
N GLU A 705 18.44 -6.71 -16.46
CA GLU A 705 18.38 -5.28 -16.71
C GLU A 705 19.12 -4.55 -15.57
N GLY A 706 20.04 -3.62 -15.91
CA GLY A 706 20.83 -2.86 -14.93
C GLY A 706 20.09 -1.80 -14.12
N SER A 707 18.79 -2.00 -13.87
CA SER A 707 17.87 -1.03 -13.28
C SER A 707 17.72 -1.22 -11.77
N ARG A 708 18.64 -0.68 -10.95
CA ARG A 708 18.49 -0.64 -9.48
C ARG A 708 18.40 0.80 -9.00
N GLY A 709 17.33 1.15 -8.29
CA GLY A 709 17.04 2.55 -7.95
C GLY A 709 16.85 3.43 -9.19
N TYR A 710 16.29 2.87 -10.27
CA TYR A 710 16.14 3.56 -11.57
C TYR A 710 14.83 4.32 -11.66
N ALA A 711 14.83 5.52 -12.26
CA ALA A 711 13.60 6.27 -12.55
C ALA A 711 13.45 6.55 -14.05
N ARG A 712 12.34 6.08 -14.62
CA ARG A 712 11.99 6.29 -16.02
C ARG A 712 11.35 7.66 -16.22
N PHE A 713 12.01 8.50 -17.03
CA PHE A 713 11.43 9.76 -17.49
C PHE A 713 10.18 9.50 -18.35
N GLY A 714 9.06 10.13 -17.98
CA GLY A 714 7.74 9.95 -18.59
C GLY A 714 6.87 11.19 -18.43
N ARG A 715 5.87 11.37 -19.30
CA ARG A 715 4.84 12.44 -19.21
C ARG A 715 5.41 13.87 -19.04
N GLY A 716 6.66 14.11 -19.42
CA GLY A 716 7.37 15.38 -19.33
C GLY A 716 8.24 15.60 -18.08
N PHE A 717 8.31 14.65 -17.13
CA PHE A 717 9.15 14.73 -15.92
C PHE A 717 9.73 13.36 -15.51
N SER A 718 10.54 13.28 -14.45
CA SER A 718 11.00 12.02 -13.86
C SER A 718 10.08 11.58 -12.71
N GLY A 719 10.11 10.29 -12.35
CA GLY A 719 9.78 9.88 -10.97
C GLY A 719 11.03 9.93 -10.09
N ALA A 720 10.91 9.44 -8.86
CA ALA A 720 12.02 9.31 -7.91
C ALA A 720 12.19 7.85 -7.46
N ALA A 721 13.44 7.40 -7.32
CA ALA A 721 13.76 6.05 -6.88
C ALA A 721 14.98 6.03 -5.96
N VAL A 722 14.88 5.31 -4.85
CA VAL A 722 16.00 5.08 -3.94
C VAL A 722 16.17 3.57 -3.74
N PHE A 723 17.39 3.10 -3.93
CA PHE A 723 17.83 1.75 -3.58
C PHE A 723 18.88 1.92 -2.48
N LEU A 724 18.62 1.33 -1.31
CA LEU A 724 19.52 1.31 -0.18
C LEU A 724 19.82 -0.14 0.18
N ASP A 725 21.10 -0.40 0.35
CA ASP A 725 21.73 -1.57 0.94
C ASP A 725 22.74 -0.96 1.96
N LEU A 726 22.68 -1.42 3.22
CA LEU A 726 23.29 -0.73 4.36
C LEU A 726 24.44 -1.48 5.04
N GLU A 727 24.63 -2.78 4.80
CA GLU A 727 25.75 -3.56 5.32
C GLU A 727 25.85 -4.89 4.58
N GLY A 728 26.94 -5.13 3.83
CA GLY A 728 27.19 -6.46 3.25
C GLY A 728 28.44 -6.62 2.37
N ASN A 729 28.59 -7.83 1.82
CA ASN A 729 29.57 -8.23 0.79
C ASN A 729 28.81 -8.73 -0.46
N ASP A 730 28.04 -7.82 -1.06
CA ASP A 730 26.86 -8.07 -1.88
C ASP A 730 27.18 -8.30 -3.36
N HIS A 731 26.41 -9.19 -3.98
CA HIS A 731 26.71 -9.71 -5.31
C HIS A 731 25.79 -9.11 -6.38
N TYR A 732 26.41 -8.42 -7.33
CA TYR A 732 25.75 -7.81 -8.49
C TYR A 732 26.15 -8.51 -9.81
N PRO A 733 25.46 -8.26 -10.94
CA PRO A 733 25.91 -8.53 -12.31
C PRO A 733 26.68 -7.34 -12.89
N ALA A 734 27.74 -7.55 -13.67
CA ALA A 734 28.70 -6.48 -13.97
C ALA A 734 28.48 -5.65 -15.24
N GLU A 735 27.40 -5.86 -15.98
CA GLU A 735 26.99 -4.88 -17.02
C GLU A 735 26.14 -3.76 -16.42
N THR A 736 26.26 -3.51 -15.11
CA THR A 736 25.42 -2.57 -14.38
C THR A 736 26.26 -1.55 -13.61
N ASP A 737 25.72 -0.34 -13.44
CA ASP A 737 26.37 0.72 -12.65
C ASP A 737 26.35 0.41 -11.14
N ALA A 738 25.49 -0.52 -10.72
CA ALA A 738 25.36 -1.01 -9.36
C ALA A 738 26.51 -1.96 -9.01
N ALA A 739 27.05 -1.81 -7.79
CA ALA A 739 28.23 -2.51 -7.35
C ALA A 739 28.40 -2.39 -5.85
N ASN A 740 28.92 -3.45 -5.25
CA ASN A 740 29.34 -3.45 -3.86
C ASN A 740 30.25 -2.26 -3.52
N GLY A 741 29.86 -1.55 -2.46
CA GLY A 741 30.50 -0.37 -1.90
C GLY A 741 30.27 0.94 -2.61
N ARG A 742 29.37 1.01 -3.58
CA ARG A 742 29.25 2.17 -4.45
C ARG A 742 27.97 2.95 -4.25
N GLU A 743 28.11 4.26 -4.49
CA GLU A 743 26.98 5.10 -4.86
C GLU A 743 26.86 5.08 -6.39
N TRP A 744 25.67 4.79 -6.91
CA TRP A 744 25.37 4.92 -8.35
C TRP A 744 24.14 5.79 -8.61
N ARG A 745 24.09 6.40 -9.80
CA ARG A 745 23.00 7.30 -10.23
C ARG A 745 22.74 7.17 -11.72
N THR A 746 21.48 6.96 -12.08
CA THR A 746 21.02 6.94 -13.48
C THR A 746 20.44 8.28 -13.92
N SER A 747 20.01 9.12 -12.96
CA SER A 747 19.44 10.46 -13.16
C SER A 747 19.67 11.37 -11.94
N HIS A 748 19.08 12.57 -11.94
CA HIS A 748 19.09 13.47 -10.79
C HIS A 748 18.21 13.01 -9.61
N TYR A 749 17.13 12.29 -9.90
CA TYR A 749 16.10 11.90 -8.93
C TYR A 749 16.21 10.42 -8.53
N THR A 750 17.41 9.87 -8.63
CA THR A 750 17.70 8.46 -8.41
C THR A 750 18.96 8.33 -7.59
N LEU A 751 18.97 7.45 -6.60
CA LEU A 751 20.18 7.06 -5.91
C LEU A 751 20.16 5.58 -5.56
N GLY A 752 21.23 4.88 -5.93
CA GLY A 752 21.63 3.63 -5.30
C GLY A 752 22.78 3.87 -4.34
N ILE A 753 22.70 3.28 -3.14
CA ILE A 753 23.77 3.21 -2.15
C ILE A 753 23.88 1.77 -1.69
N ASP A 754 25.11 1.29 -1.65
CA ASP A 754 25.56 0.02 -1.07
C ASP A 754 26.82 0.31 -0.23
N LEU A 755 27.00 -0.40 0.90
CA LEU A 755 28.10 -0.20 1.85
C LEU A 755 29.06 -1.41 1.90
N ASP A 756 30.32 -1.15 1.53
CA ASP A 756 31.25 -2.03 0.77
C ASP A 756 31.76 -3.36 1.35
N ARG A 757 31.81 -4.38 0.45
CA ARG A 757 33.08 -5.05 0.04
C ARG A 757 33.22 -5.80 -1.34
N ASP A 758 33.33 -5.07 -2.46
CA ASP A 758 34.17 -5.34 -3.67
C ASP A 758 34.02 -6.62 -4.63
N VAL A 759 33.58 -6.41 -5.92
CA VAL A 759 33.95 -7.09 -7.25
C VAL A 759 32.89 -7.89 -8.11
N ILE A 760 32.90 -7.80 -9.49
CA ILE A 760 31.83 -8.27 -10.44
C ILE A 760 32.27 -8.72 -11.91
N LEU A 761 31.51 -9.60 -12.68
CA LEU A 761 31.59 -9.85 -14.19
C LEU A 761 30.22 -10.11 -15.03
N PRO A 762 30.14 -10.15 -16.43
CA PRO A 762 28.99 -9.67 -17.33
C PRO A 762 28.38 -10.55 -18.55
N THR A 763 27.32 -10.14 -19.34
CA THR A 763 26.56 -10.88 -20.48
C THR A 763 25.65 -10.10 -21.56
N GLU A 764 25.32 -10.66 -22.79
CA GLU A 764 24.64 -10.03 -24.02
C GLU A 764 23.39 -10.76 -24.75
N ASP A 765 22.82 -10.28 -25.92
CA ASP A 765 21.36 -10.35 -26.40
C ASP A 765 20.93 -10.89 -27.88
N VAL A 766 19.63 -10.80 -28.37
CA VAL A 766 18.90 -11.62 -29.45
C VAL A 766 17.94 -10.88 -30.55
N PRO A 767 17.46 -11.44 -31.74
CA PRO A 767 16.93 -10.69 -32.97
C PRO A 767 15.42 -10.83 -33.54
N GLU A 768 15.13 -10.47 -34.84
CA GLU A 768 13.87 -9.87 -35.49
C GLU A 768 12.93 -10.71 -36.51
N ILE A 769 11.82 -10.16 -37.11
CA ILE A 769 10.60 -10.84 -37.75
C ILE A 769 10.10 -10.32 -39.18
N VAL A 770 9.27 -11.07 -39.98
CA VAL A 770 8.79 -10.78 -41.41
C VAL A 770 7.29 -11.17 -41.76
N LEU A 771 6.70 -10.71 -42.91
CA LEU A 771 5.27 -10.81 -43.41
C LEU A 771 4.87 -11.98 -44.37
N THR A 772 3.56 -12.22 -44.62
CA THR A 772 3.02 -13.23 -45.59
C THR A 772 1.89 -12.77 -46.55
N ALA A 773 1.32 -13.69 -47.35
CA ALA A 773 0.39 -13.43 -48.45
C ALA A 773 -1.12 -13.34 -48.08
N ASP A 774 -1.63 -14.21 -47.19
CA ASP A 774 -3.06 -14.22 -46.81
C ASP A 774 -3.48 -12.91 -46.12
N ASP A 775 -2.53 -12.26 -45.44
CA ASP A 775 -2.71 -10.96 -44.80
C ASP A 775 -3.18 -9.88 -45.81
N SER A 776 -2.84 -10.03 -47.09
CA SER A 776 -3.11 -9.03 -48.13
C SER A 776 -4.55 -8.98 -48.63
N THR A 777 -5.39 -10.00 -48.38
CA THR A 777 -6.73 -10.14 -49.02
C THR A 777 -7.95 -9.88 -48.13
N ARG A 778 -7.78 -9.67 -46.82
CA ARG A 778 -8.89 -9.47 -45.84
C ARG A 778 -9.68 -8.15 -46.00
N ALA A 779 -10.82 -8.01 -45.32
CA ALA A 779 -11.59 -6.76 -45.36
C ALA A 779 -10.93 -5.64 -44.53
N ILE A 780 -11.28 -4.36 -44.75
CA ILE A 780 -10.55 -3.22 -44.13
C ILE A 780 -10.97 -3.03 -42.67
N ASP A 781 -12.26 -3.12 -42.40
CA ASP A 781 -12.87 -3.27 -41.07
C ASP A 781 -12.22 -4.42 -40.27
N GLU A 782 -12.26 -5.64 -40.79
CA GLU A 782 -11.64 -6.82 -40.13
C GLU A 782 -10.14 -6.63 -39.84
N LEU A 783 -9.40 -5.99 -40.75
CA LEU A 783 -7.98 -5.69 -40.58
C LEU A 783 -7.77 -4.59 -39.54
N PHE A 784 -8.64 -3.58 -39.49
CA PHE A 784 -8.60 -2.46 -38.56
C PHE A 784 -8.92 -2.92 -37.13
N GLU A 785 -9.95 -3.76 -36.96
CA GLU A 785 -10.24 -4.46 -35.71
C GLU A 785 -9.03 -5.30 -35.26
N THR A 786 -8.50 -6.15 -36.14
CA THR A 786 -7.35 -7.01 -35.80
C THR A 786 -6.08 -6.22 -35.45
N ALA A 787 -5.84 -5.09 -36.12
CA ALA A 787 -4.74 -4.18 -35.82
C ALA A 787 -4.91 -3.46 -34.47
N SER A 788 -6.16 -3.28 -34.05
CA SER A 788 -6.61 -2.68 -32.78
C SER A 788 -6.74 -3.70 -31.64
N LEU A 789 -6.26 -4.94 -31.81
CA LEU A 789 -6.12 -5.89 -30.71
C LEU A 789 -4.83 -5.66 -29.92
N TRP A 790 -4.77 -6.24 -28.72
CA TRP A 790 -3.62 -6.12 -27.83
C TRP A 790 -2.43 -6.94 -28.33
N GLU A 791 -1.25 -6.31 -28.39
CA GLU A 791 -0.05 -6.86 -29.06
C GLU A 791 0.81 -7.70 -28.09
N VAL A 792 0.22 -8.74 -27.53
CA VAL A 792 0.82 -9.61 -26.49
C VAL A 792 0.63 -11.09 -26.79
N GLY A 793 1.40 -11.95 -26.12
CA GLY A 793 1.37 -13.40 -26.33
C GLY A 793 1.38 -13.85 -27.80
N SER A 794 0.49 -14.78 -28.12
CA SER A 794 0.25 -15.31 -29.47
C SER A 794 -0.31 -14.28 -30.46
N ALA A 795 -0.88 -13.17 -29.98
CA ALA A 795 -1.42 -12.11 -30.82
C ALA A 795 -0.33 -11.19 -31.40
N ARG A 796 0.89 -11.14 -30.83
CA ARG A 796 1.99 -10.27 -31.31
C ARG A 796 2.22 -10.36 -32.81
N GLU A 797 2.40 -11.56 -33.35
CA GLU A 797 2.66 -11.74 -34.78
C GLU A 797 1.43 -11.35 -35.63
N LYS A 798 0.24 -11.79 -35.22
CA LYS A 798 -1.04 -11.50 -35.90
C LYS A 798 -1.34 -9.99 -35.96
N VAL A 799 -1.12 -9.26 -34.86
CA VAL A 799 -1.38 -7.82 -34.76
C VAL A 799 -0.35 -7.02 -35.57
N ARG A 800 0.94 -7.37 -35.48
CA ARG A 800 1.99 -6.75 -36.32
C ARG A 800 1.71 -6.96 -37.80
N ARG A 801 1.34 -8.19 -38.20
CA ARG A 801 1.00 -8.52 -39.59
C ARG A 801 -0.29 -7.85 -40.06
N ALA A 802 -1.31 -7.76 -39.22
CA ALA A 802 -2.54 -7.02 -39.52
C ALA A 802 -2.29 -5.52 -39.71
N ARG A 803 -1.48 -4.87 -38.86
CA ARG A 803 -1.06 -3.47 -39.03
C ARG A 803 -0.30 -3.26 -40.34
N LEU A 804 0.67 -4.11 -40.63
CA LEU A 804 1.45 -4.05 -41.87
C LEU A 804 0.57 -4.26 -43.13
N ALA A 805 -0.43 -5.15 -43.07
CA ALA A 805 -1.39 -5.36 -44.14
C ALA A 805 -2.40 -4.20 -44.29
N LEU A 806 -2.87 -3.63 -43.18
CA LEU A 806 -3.74 -2.45 -43.14
C LEU A 806 -3.01 -1.23 -43.72
N VAL A 807 -1.74 -1.05 -43.37
CA VAL A 807 -0.84 -0.06 -43.99
C VAL A 807 -0.70 -0.33 -45.49
N ALA A 808 -0.54 -1.59 -45.93
CA ALA A 808 -0.47 -1.92 -47.36
C ALA A 808 -1.77 -1.61 -48.15
N ARG A 809 -2.91 -1.34 -47.49
CA ARG A 809 -4.18 -1.01 -48.16
C ARG A 809 -4.31 0.44 -48.64
N GLY A 810 -3.51 1.39 -48.16
CA GLY A 810 -3.49 2.74 -48.70
C GLY A 810 -4.75 3.57 -48.44
N MET A 811 -5.12 4.43 -49.41
CA MET A 811 -6.18 5.44 -49.26
C MET A 811 -7.51 4.91 -48.70
N PRO A 812 -8.02 3.72 -49.10
CA PRO A 812 -9.23 3.15 -48.49
C PRO A 812 -9.17 2.97 -46.96
N ALA A 813 -8.01 2.60 -46.40
CA ALA A 813 -7.85 2.48 -44.94
C ALA A 813 -7.75 3.87 -44.27
N VAL A 814 -7.15 4.85 -44.96
CA VAL A 814 -7.11 6.26 -44.53
C VAL A 814 -8.51 6.88 -44.50
N GLU A 815 -9.37 6.54 -45.46
CA GLU A 815 -10.75 7.05 -45.53
C GLU A 815 -11.68 6.40 -44.51
N TYR A 816 -11.48 5.11 -44.21
CA TYR A 816 -12.12 4.43 -43.08
C TYR A 816 -11.74 5.07 -41.74
N ALA A 817 -10.45 5.34 -41.51
CA ALA A 817 -9.91 5.95 -40.29
C ALA A 817 -10.44 7.37 -39.97
N VAL A 818 -11.02 8.09 -40.95
CA VAL A 818 -11.63 9.43 -40.76
C VAL A 818 -13.14 9.47 -40.99
N GLY A 819 -13.82 8.31 -40.98
CA GLY A 819 -15.28 8.25 -40.94
C GLY A 819 -16.02 8.21 -42.29
N ALA A 820 -15.39 7.75 -43.38
CA ALA A 820 -16.07 7.55 -44.65
C ALA A 820 -16.47 6.07 -44.89
N THR A 821 -17.73 5.75 -44.56
CA THR A 821 -18.50 4.54 -44.95
C THR A 821 -18.02 3.15 -44.45
N GLY A 822 -18.63 2.66 -43.38
CA GLY A 822 -18.60 1.25 -42.95
C GLY A 822 -19.23 1.07 -41.55
N PRO A 823 -19.85 -0.09 -41.23
CA PRO A 823 -20.32 -0.39 -39.88
C PRO A 823 -19.15 -0.94 -39.05
N TYR A 824 -18.62 -0.11 -38.16
CA TYR A 824 -17.78 -0.55 -37.04
C TYR A 824 -18.70 -0.66 -35.80
N GLU A 825 -18.60 -1.74 -35.01
CA GLU A 825 -19.58 -2.01 -33.94
C GLU A 825 -19.64 -0.90 -32.88
N ASP A 826 -18.52 -0.22 -32.58
CA ASP A 826 -18.47 0.89 -31.61
C ASP A 826 -18.57 2.31 -32.23
N GLY A 827 -18.95 2.45 -33.51
CA GLY A 827 -19.16 3.77 -34.14
C GLY A 827 -17.96 4.33 -34.93
N GLU A 828 -17.70 5.64 -34.86
CA GLU A 828 -16.63 6.26 -35.68
C GLU A 828 -15.25 6.07 -35.05
N PRO A 829 -14.21 5.61 -35.78
CA PRO A 829 -12.88 5.42 -35.21
C PRO A 829 -12.29 6.65 -34.49
N LEU A 830 -12.56 7.88 -34.96
CA LEU A 830 -12.09 9.11 -34.31
C LEU A 830 -12.81 9.43 -32.99
N LEU A 831 -13.97 8.83 -32.71
CA LEU A 831 -14.68 8.96 -31.42
C LEU A 831 -14.08 8.09 -30.31
N THR A 832 -13.17 7.17 -30.63
CA THR A 832 -12.69 6.16 -29.67
C THR A 832 -12.07 6.75 -28.41
N ASP A 833 -12.39 6.19 -27.25
CA ASP A 833 -11.68 6.36 -25.99
C ASP A 833 -10.66 5.23 -25.73
N GLN A 834 -10.75 4.13 -26.47
CA GLN A 834 -9.88 2.97 -26.34
C GLN A 834 -8.47 3.19 -26.91
N GLY A 835 -7.46 2.95 -26.08
CA GLY A 835 -6.05 3.16 -26.44
C GLY A 835 -5.54 2.25 -27.55
N LEU A 836 -6.19 1.11 -27.85
CA LEU A 836 -5.77 0.20 -28.91
C LEU A 836 -6.24 0.66 -30.30
N VAL A 837 -7.50 1.10 -30.41
CA VAL A 837 -8.05 1.74 -31.62
C VAL A 837 -7.24 3.00 -31.97
N TYR A 838 -6.88 3.81 -30.97
CA TYR A 838 -6.00 4.97 -31.15
C TYR A 838 -4.63 4.60 -31.74
N ARG A 839 -4.02 3.49 -31.32
CA ARG A 839 -2.73 3.01 -31.89
C ARG A 839 -2.88 2.66 -33.37
N THR A 840 -3.98 2.02 -33.78
CA THR A 840 -4.24 1.70 -35.20
C THR A 840 -4.38 2.97 -36.05
N LEU A 841 -5.04 4.01 -35.53
CA LEU A 841 -5.11 5.32 -36.18
C LEU A 841 -3.71 5.96 -36.29
N GLN A 842 -2.88 5.84 -35.26
CA GLN A 842 -1.50 6.34 -35.25
C GLN A 842 -0.62 5.64 -36.30
N GLU A 843 -0.73 4.32 -36.44
CA GLU A 843 0.00 3.54 -37.46
C GLU A 843 -0.37 3.94 -38.89
N LEU A 844 -1.68 4.10 -39.17
CA LEU A 844 -2.15 4.61 -40.46
C LEU A 844 -1.72 6.07 -40.71
N GLY A 845 -1.67 6.90 -39.66
CA GLY A 845 -1.16 8.25 -39.72
C GLY A 845 0.34 8.30 -40.02
N ASN A 846 1.14 7.41 -39.43
CA ASN A 846 2.57 7.28 -39.70
C ASN A 846 2.84 6.82 -41.14
N ALA A 847 2.00 5.93 -41.68
CA ALA A 847 2.11 5.44 -43.06
C ALA A 847 1.64 6.46 -44.12
N TYR A 848 0.59 7.24 -43.83
CA TYR A 848 -0.06 8.14 -44.80
C TYR A 848 -0.26 9.57 -44.28
N PRO A 849 0.79 10.24 -43.76
CA PRO A 849 0.64 11.47 -42.99
C PRO A 849 -0.04 12.60 -43.76
N ASP A 850 0.29 12.81 -45.03
CA ASP A 850 -0.32 13.85 -45.88
C ASP A 850 -1.76 13.55 -46.28
N SER A 851 -2.14 12.27 -46.37
CA SER A 851 -3.50 11.88 -46.78
C SER A 851 -4.48 11.90 -45.62
N LEU A 852 -4.02 11.50 -44.43
CA LEU A 852 -4.78 11.56 -43.18
C LEU A 852 -4.82 12.99 -42.63
N GLY A 853 -3.70 13.70 -42.61
CA GLY A 853 -3.57 15.06 -42.03
C GLY A 853 -4.50 16.10 -42.66
N VAL A 854 -4.60 16.12 -44.00
CA VAL A 854 -5.54 17.00 -44.71
C VAL A 854 -7.01 16.71 -44.36
N ARG A 855 -7.35 15.44 -44.10
CA ARG A 855 -8.71 15.01 -43.71
C ARG A 855 -9.00 15.24 -42.22
N LEU A 856 -7.96 15.25 -41.38
CA LEU A 856 -8.05 15.56 -39.94
C LEU A 856 -8.25 17.06 -39.66
N LEU A 857 -7.69 17.97 -40.46
CA LEU A 857 -7.78 19.42 -40.22
C LEU A 857 -9.20 19.98 -39.99
N PRO A 858 -10.23 19.62 -40.78
CA PRO A 858 -11.60 20.10 -40.54
C PRO A 858 -12.21 19.61 -39.22
N ARG A 859 -11.72 18.48 -38.69
CA ARG A 859 -12.21 17.83 -37.45
C ARG A 859 -11.60 18.43 -36.18
N LEU A 860 -10.69 19.41 -36.31
CA LEU A 860 -10.21 20.22 -35.17
C LEU A 860 -11.30 21.12 -34.56
N THR A 861 -12.39 21.37 -35.29
CA THR A 861 -13.56 22.13 -34.82
C THR A 861 -14.83 21.28 -34.86
N ASP A 862 -14.69 19.98 -34.62
CA ASP A 862 -15.83 19.07 -34.54
C ASP A 862 -16.72 19.39 -33.32
N PRO A 863 -18.06 19.22 -33.37
CA PRO A 863 -18.90 19.39 -32.18
C PRO A 863 -18.53 18.47 -31.02
N GLU A 864 -17.92 17.30 -31.26
CA GLU A 864 -17.58 16.35 -30.21
C GLU A 864 -16.16 16.57 -29.65
N GLU A 865 -16.06 16.75 -28.33
CA GLU A 865 -14.81 17.05 -27.62
C GLU A 865 -13.82 15.88 -27.74
N GLN A 866 -14.34 14.65 -27.74
CA GLN A 866 -13.54 13.44 -27.91
C GLN A 866 -12.87 13.35 -29.30
N VAL A 867 -13.57 13.76 -30.36
CA VAL A 867 -12.99 13.81 -31.73
C VAL A 867 -11.90 14.87 -31.79
N GLN A 868 -12.15 16.09 -31.30
CA GLN A 868 -11.13 17.15 -31.24
C GLN A 868 -9.87 16.66 -30.52
N ARG A 869 -10.04 16.00 -29.36
CA ARG A 869 -8.96 15.43 -28.54
C ARG A 869 -8.12 14.44 -29.34
N ASN A 870 -8.74 13.50 -30.04
CA ASN A 870 -8.02 12.49 -30.83
C ASN A 870 -7.33 13.10 -32.05
N VAL A 871 -8.00 14.00 -32.77
CA VAL A 871 -7.46 14.72 -33.94
C VAL A 871 -6.21 15.51 -33.58
N ILE A 872 -6.22 16.30 -32.49
CA ILE A 872 -5.05 17.08 -32.05
C ILE A 872 -3.84 16.18 -31.79
N ALA A 873 -4.04 15.04 -31.11
CA ALA A 873 -2.94 14.13 -30.77
C ALA A 873 -2.42 13.36 -32.00
N LEU A 874 -3.29 12.89 -32.90
CA LEU A 874 -2.87 12.21 -34.13
C LEU A 874 -2.01 13.12 -35.02
N LEU A 875 -2.43 14.37 -35.23
CA LEU A 875 -1.63 15.37 -35.97
C LEU A 875 -0.24 15.59 -35.34
N GLY A 876 -0.18 15.54 -34.01
CA GLY A 876 1.06 15.56 -33.22
C GLY A 876 1.93 14.33 -33.46
N ASP A 877 1.37 13.13 -33.30
CA ASP A 877 2.08 11.84 -33.42
C ASP A 877 2.60 11.58 -34.84
N MET A 878 1.81 11.95 -35.85
CA MET A 878 2.18 11.97 -37.27
C MET A 878 3.26 13.01 -37.60
N LYS A 879 3.55 13.94 -36.68
CA LYS A 879 4.46 15.07 -36.83
C LYS A 879 4.11 15.97 -38.03
N TRP A 880 2.83 16.10 -38.32
CA TRP A 880 2.36 16.66 -39.59
C TRP A 880 2.36 18.19 -39.58
N LYS A 881 3.48 18.77 -40.04
CA LYS A 881 3.78 20.21 -40.02
C LYS A 881 2.67 21.15 -40.49
N PRO A 882 1.89 20.86 -41.56
CA PRO A 882 0.83 21.78 -42.00
C PRO A 882 -0.30 22.00 -40.98
N ALA A 883 -0.39 21.22 -39.90
CA ALA A 883 -1.32 21.51 -38.80
C ALA A 883 -0.89 22.68 -37.90
N ARG A 884 0.37 23.13 -37.95
CA ARG A 884 0.94 24.12 -37.01
C ARG A 884 0.04 25.34 -36.81
N GLU A 885 -0.22 26.12 -37.86
CA GLU A 885 -0.99 27.36 -37.76
C GLU A 885 -2.41 27.15 -37.17
N ARG A 886 -3.00 25.97 -37.41
CA ARG A 886 -4.34 25.64 -36.92
C ARG A 886 -4.34 25.20 -35.45
N LEU A 887 -3.27 24.55 -35.01
CA LEU A 887 -3.01 24.25 -33.60
C LEU A 887 -2.63 25.52 -32.82
N GLU A 888 -1.83 26.42 -33.39
CA GLU A 888 -1.53 27.72 -32.77
C GLU A 888 -2.78 28.59 -32.60
N ALA A 889 -3.73 28.52 -33.54
CA ALA A 889 -5.03 29.19 -33.40
C ALA A 889 -5.85 28.67 -32.20
N ILE A 890 -5.69 27.41 -31.78
CA ILE A 890 -6.31 26.87 -30.57
C ILE A 890 -5.66 27.46 -29.31
N LEU A 891 -4.33 27.65 -29.28
CA LEU A 891 -3.64 28.32 -28.17
C LEU A 891 -3.97 29.81 -28.07
N ALA A 892 -4.44 30.42 -29.16
CA ALA A 892 -4.84 31.81 -29.21
C ALA A 892 -6.31 32.06 -28.82
N ASP A 893 -7.13 31.01 -28.63
CA ASP A 893 -8.54 31.12 -28.25
C ASP A 893 -8.74 30.94 -26.73
N PRO A 894 -9.12 31.99 -25.98
CA PRO A 894 -9.40 31.89 -24.54
C PRO A 894 -10.55 30.93 -24.18
N GLY A 895 -11.39 30.52 -25.14
CA GLY A 895 -12.42 29.50 -24.94
C GLY A 895 -11.87 28.07 -24.92
N ALA A 896 -10.72 27.82 -25.56
CA ALA A 896 -10.19 26.46 -25.79
C ALA A 896 -9.21 25.97 -24.70
N THR A 897 -9.40 26.45 -23.45
CA THR A 897 -8.48 26.19 -22.33
C THR A 897 -8.30 24.71 -21.96
N LYS A 898 -9.31 23.87 -22.23
CA LYS A 898 -9.23 22.40 -22.07
C LYS A 898 -8.25 21.77 -23.06
N GLN A 899 -8.23 22.25 -24.30
CA GLN A 899 -7.43 21.70 -25.39
C GLN A 899 -5.94 22.08 -25.27
N TYR A 900 -5.61 23.19 -24.61
CA TYR A 900 -4.25 23.77 -24.50
C TYR A 900 -3.15 22.73 -24.26
N THR A 901 -3.27 21.91 -23.21
CA THR A 901 -2.24 20.92 -22.82
C THR A 901 -1.92 19.97 -23.98
N ARG A 902 -2.93 19.49 -24.68
CA ARG A 902 -2.80 18.52 -25.78
C ARG A 902 -2.28 19.18 -27.05
N THR A 903 -2.70 20.42 -27.31
CA THR A 903 -2.21 21.25 -28.41
C THR A 903 -0.72 21.59 -28.26
N ILE A 904 -0.26 21.93 -27.05
CA ILE A 904 1.16 22.16 -26.74
C ILE A 904 1.97 20.88 -27.00
N GLN A 905 1.51 19.73 -26.49
CA GLN A 905 2.15 18.43 -26.74
C GLN A 905 2.21 18.10 -28.25
N ALA A 906 1.14 18.34 -29.00
CA ALA A 906 1.09 18.08 -30.44
C ALA A 906 2.09 18.95 -31.22
N LEU A 907 2.14 20.27 -30.93
CA LEU A 907 3.13 21.17 -31.54
C LEU A 907 4.58 20.76 -31.20
N GLY A 908 4.83 20.33 -29.96
CA GLY A 908 6.13 19.78 -29.55
C GLY A 908 6.52 18.52 -30.33
N LYS A 909 5.58 17.60 -30.57
CA LYS A 909 5.82 16.38 -31.37
C LYS A 909 6.02 16.68 -32.87
N ILE A 910 5.35 17.70 -33.41
CA ILE A 910 5.50 18.18 -34.79
C ILE A 910 6.92 18.72 -35.07
N ARG A 911 7.57 19.31 -34.05
CA ARG A 911 8.93 19.85 -34.15
C ARG A 911 9.10 20.87 -35.29
N ASP A 912 8.15 21.80 -35.39
CA ASP A 912 8.29 22.99 -36.24
C ASP A 912 8.67 24.20 -35.37
N PRO A 913 9.95 24.66 -35.39
CA PRO A 913 10.45 25.70 -34.49
C PRO A 913 9.67 27.03 -34.51
N GLU A 914 8.93 27.31 -35.60
CA GLU A 914 8.07 28.50 -35.69
C GLU A 914 6.93 28.49 -34.65
N ALA A 915 6.60 27.33 -34.04
CA ALA A 915 5.63 27.21 -32.95
C ALA A 915 6.18 27.60 -31.55
N ALA A 916 7.49 27.81 -31.39
CA ALA A 916 8.06 28.14 -30.09
C ALA A 916 7.48 29.43 -29.46
N PRO A 917 7.25 30.54 -30.20
CA PRO A 917 6.70 31.78 -29.64
C PRO A 917 5.29 31.64 -29.06
N SER A 918 4.45 30.75 -29.60
CA SER A 918 3.08 30.52 -29.12
C SER A 918 3.03 29.59 -27.88
N ILE A 919 4.06 28.76 -27.67
CA ILE A 919 4.17 27.87 -26.50
C ILE A 919 4.84 28.56 -25.29
N ARG A 920 5.83 29.43 -25.50
CA ARG A 920 6.57 30.11 -24.41
C ARG A 920 5.71 30.75 -23.30
N PRO A 921 4.54 31.37 -23.54
CA PRO A 921 3.69 31.90 -22.47
C PRO A 921 3.28 30.86 -21.41
N PHE A 922 3.10 29.59 -21.82
CA PHE A 922 2.66 28.52 -20.94
C PHE A 922 3.73 28.03 -19.95
N LEU A 923 4.99 28.46 -20.11
CA LEU A 923 6.03 28.27 -19.09
C LEU A 923 5.70 28.96 -17.76
N ALA A 924 4.83 29.98 -17.77
CA ALA A 924 4.39 30.71 -16.59
C ALA A 924 2.91 30.48 -16.24
N ASP A 925 2.32 29.39 -16.73
CA ASP A 925 0.93 29.02 -16.45
C ASP A 925 0.70 28.64 -14.97
N SER A 926 -0.51 28.90 -14.46
CA SER A 926 -0.88 28.53 -13.09
C SER A 926 -0.94 27.01 -12.87
N LEU A 927 -1.32 26.23 -13.89
CA LEU A 927 -1.34 24.77 -13.81
C LEU A 927 0.05 24.19 -14.05
N GLU A 928 0.53 23.43 -13.07
CA GLU A 928 1.79 22.68 -13.10
C GLU A 928 1.95 21.88 -14.41
N ARG A 929 0.96 21.05 -14.73
CA ARG A 929 0.88 20.26 -15.96
C ARG A 929 1.10 21.07 -17.23
N ARG A 930 0.60 22.33 -17.31
CA ARG A 930 0.81 23.19 -18.48
C ARG A 930 2.24 23.74 -18.55
N ARG A 931 2.89 24.00 -17.41
CA ARG A 931 4.33 24.34 -17.36
C ARG A 931 5.19 23.16 -17.82
N ILE A 932 4.91 21.94 -17.35
CA ILE A 932 5.62 20.71 -17.75
C ILE A 932 5.56 20.51 -19.28
N VAL A 933 4.37 20.47 -19.87
CA VAL A 933 4.25 20.20 -21.32
C VAL A 933 4.81 21.34 -22.17
N ALA A 934 4.80 22.59 -21.69
CA ALA A 934 5.43 23.71 -22.38
C ALA A 934 6.96 23.57 -22.41
N VAL A 935 7.58 23.16 -21.30
CA VAL A 935 9.01 22.84 -21.25
C VAL A 935 9.34 21.68 -22.18
N GLU A 936 8.58 20.58 -22.11
CA GLU A 936 8.81 19.40 -22.96
C GLU A 936 8.64 19.71 -24.46
N ALA A 937 7.63 20.47 -24.84
CA ALA A 937 7.41 20.87 -26.23
C ALA A 937 8.55 21.77 -26.76
N LEU A 938 8.97 22.77 -25.99
CA LEU A 938 10.08 23.66 -26.35
C LEU A 938 11.42 22.93 -26.42
N LYS A 939 11.65 21.92 -25.55
CA LYS A 939 12.76 20.97 -25.64
C LYS A 939 12.75 20.23 -26.98
N PHE A 940 11.62 19.63 -27.38
CA PHE A 940 11.53 18.90 -28.66
C PHE A 940 11.61 19.79 -29.91
N LEU A 941 11.24 21.06 -29.80
CA LEU A 941 11.38 22.05 -30.86
C LEU A 941 12.84 22.50 -31.10
N GLY A 942 13.75 22.22 -30.17
CA GLY A 942 15.13 22.73 -30.23
C GLY A 942 15.18 24.26 -30.04
N ASP A 943 14.26 24.82 -29.25
CA ASP A 943 14.22 26.26 -29.00
C ASP A 943 15.25 26.67 -27.93
N ASP A 944 16.54 26.67 -28.29
CA ASP A 944 17.65 27.05 -27.40
C ASP A 944 17.45 28.43 -26.74
N ALA A 945 16.72 29.34 -27.40
CA ALA A 945 16.38 30.65 -26.84
C ALA A 945 15.46 30.56 -25.59
N SER A 946 14.79 29.42 -25.37
CA SER A 946 14.05 29.11 -24.14
C SER A 946 14.93 28.65 -22.98
N ALA A 947 16.23 28.36 -23.17
CA ALA A 947 17.12 27.97 -22.08
C ALA A 947 17.08 28.99 -20.91
N LYS A 948 17.12 30.29 -21.21
CA LYS A 948 16.98 31.35 -20.19
C LYS A 948 15.64 31.30 -19.43
N ALA A 949 14.56 30.86 -20.07
CA ALA A 949 13.26 30.71 -19.43
C ALA A 949 13.20 29.44 -18.56
N PHE A 950 13.82 28.34 -18.99
CA PHE A 950 13.94 27.12 -18.20
C PHE A 950 14.79 27.31 -16.94
N VAL A 951 15.86 28.11 -17.00
CA VAL A 951 16.62 28.51 -15.78
C VAL A 951 15.70 29.17 -14.74
N GLY A 952 14.69 29.93 -15.17
CA GLY A 952 13.66 30.51 -14.29
C GLY A 952 12.60 29.51 -13.77
N ARG A 953 12.66 28.23 -14.15
CA ARG A 953 11.83 27.11 -13.66
C ARG A 953 12.58 26.15 -12.73
N LEU A 954 13.89 26.33 -12.55
CA LEU A 954 14.67 25.58 -11.55
C LEU A 954 14.28 25.94 -10.10
N SER A 955 13.46 26.97 -9.90
CA SER A 955 12.88 27.39 -8.61
C SER A 955 11.36 27.33 -8.62
N ASP A 956 10.77 26.47 -9.46
CA ASP A 956 9.34 26.19 -9.40
C ASP A 956 9.03 25.37 -8.12
N PRO A 957 7.93 25.65 -7.40
CA PRO A 957 7.61 24.94 -6.16
C PRO A 957 7.31 23.46 -6.36
N TYR A 958 6.99 23.00 -7.58
CA TYR A 958 6.72 21.60 -7.87
C TYR A 958 7.95 20.92 -8.46
N PHE A 959 8.40 19.81 -7.86
CA PHE A 959 9.60 19.08 -8.29
C PHE A 959 9.50 18.63 -9.75
N THR A 960 8.30 18.27 -10.20
CA THR A 960 7.94 17.84 -11.56
C THR A 960 8.35 18.88 -12.62
N VAL A 961 8.12 20.17 -12.34
CA VAL A 961 8.46 21.29 -13.22
C VAL A 961 9.96 21.57 -13.18
N ARG A 962 10.61 21.44 -12.01
CA ARG A 962 12.08 21.53 -11.91
C ARG A 962 12.74 20.43 -12.74
N SER A 963 12.28 19.19 -12.59
CA SER A 963 12.72 17.99 -13.32
C SER A 963 12.59 18.17 -14.84
N ALA A 964 11.43 18.65 -15.31
CA ALA A 964 11.20 18.99 -16.70
C ALA A 964 12.21 20.06 -17.20
N ALA A 965 12.41 21.13 -16.42
CA ALA A 965 13.30 22.24 -16.77
C ALA A 965 14.77 21.82 -16.84
N MET A 966 15.25 21.01 -15.89
CA MET A 966 16.59 20.42 -15.91
C MET A 966 16.78 19.54 -17.15
N SER A 967 15.82 18.65 -17.45
CA SER A 967 15.83 17.81 -18.66
C SER A 967 15.92 18.64 -19.94
N GLY A 968 15.18 19.75 -20.01
CA GLY A 968 15.26 20.73 -21.11
C GLY A 968 16.63 21.38 -21.23
N LEU A 969 17.19 21.85 -20.11
CA LEU A 969 18.49 22.51 -20.10
C LEU A 969 19.64 21.57 -20.48
N VAL A 970 19.64 20.32 -19.99
CA VAL A 970 20.62 19.30 -20.38
C VAL A 970 20.49 18.99 -21.87
N ALA A 971 19.27 18.87 -22.41
CA ALA A 971 19.04 18.59 -23.84
C ALA A 971 19.52 19.72 -24.78
N PHE A 972 19.48 20.98 -24.35
CA PHE A 972 20.04 22.12 -25.09
C PHE A 972 21.58 22.24 -24.95
N GLY A 973 22.21 21.46 -24.08
CA GLY A 973 23.67 21.33 -23.97
C GLY A 973 24.42 22.67 -23.82
N GLU A 974 25.31 22.97 -24.78
CA GLU A 974 26.16 24.17 -24.78
C GLU A 974 25.34 25.48 -24.68
N ALA A 975 24.13 25.52 -25.24
CA ALA A 975 23.28 26.72 -25.25
C ALA A 975 22.75 27.09 -23.84
N SER A 976 22.66 26.11 -22.92
CA SER A 976 22.23 26.31 -21.54
C SER A 976 23.33 26.84 -20.62
N VAL A 977 24.60 26.64 -20.97
CA VAL A 977 25.72 26.91 -20.06
C VAL A 977 25.85 28.39 -19.74
N GLU A 978 25.81 29.29 -20.73
CA GLU A 978 25.87 30.73 -20.42
C GLU A 978 24.65 31.19 -19.60
N PRO A 979 23.38 30.89 -19.96
CA PRO A 979 22.23 31.20 -19.10
C PRO A 979 22.35 30.72 -17.64
N LEU A 980 22.86 29.51 -17.41
CA LEU A 980 23.07 28.93 -16.08
C LEU A 980 24.16 29.65 -15.29
N VAL A 981 25.35 29.82 -15.87
CA VAL A 981 26.49 30.53 -15.27
C VAL A 981 26.13 31.98 -14.97
N ASP A 982 25.42 32.62 -15.90
CA ASP A 982 25.01 34.02 -15.81
C ASP A 982 23.93 34.24 -14.73
N ALA A 983 23.09 33.23 -14.47
CA ALA A 983 22.15 33.24 -13.35
C ALA A 983 22.83 32.97 -12.00
N LEU A 984 23.71 31.96 -11.90
CA LEU A 984 24.52 31.67 -10.70
C LEU A 984 25.33 32.90 -10.24
N ARG A 985 25.89 33.65 -11.21
CA ARG A 985 26.64 34.89 -10.99
C ARG A 985 25.78 36.07 -10.52
N LYS A 986 24.52 36.17 -10.96
CA LYS A 986 23.60 37.28 -10.63
C LYS A 986 22.77 37.01 -9.38
N ALA A 987 22.57 35.75 -9.01
CA ALA A 987 21.87 35.37 -7.81
C ALA A 987 22.59 35.91 -6.55
N PRO A 988 21.85 36.24 -5.48
CA PRO A 988 22.44 36.78 -4.25
C PRO A 988 23.46 35.82 -3.62
N LYS A 989 24.40 36.36 -2.85
CA LYS A 989 25.49 35.60 -2.22
C LYS A 989 25.04 34.78 -1.01
N SER A 990 23.97 35.21 -0.35
CA SER A 990 23.27 34.46 0.70
C SER A 990 21.92 33.99 0.15
N THR A 991 21.65 32.70 0.29
CA THR A 991 20.37 32.09 -0.08
C THR A 991 19.47 32.13 1.16
N PRO A 992 18.44 33.01 1.24
CA PRO A 992 17.38 32.81 2.22
C PRO A 992 16.53 31.58 1.81
N PRO A 993 15.79 30.93 2.73
CA PRO A 993 14.96 29.75 2.45
C PRO A 993 13.82 29.91 1.41
N ASN A 994 13.72 31.06 0.75
CA ASN A 994 12.78 31.39 -0.33
C ASN A 994 13.46 32.25 -1.41
N SER A 995 14.72 31.96 -1.74
CA SER A 995 15.43 32.61 -2.86
C SER A 995 14.71 32.35 -4.19
N PRO A 996 14.46 33.37 -5.04
CA PRO A 996 13.83 33.19 -6.36
C PRO A 996 14.77 32.55 -7.41
N PHE A 997 15.91 32.03 -6.97
CA PHE A 997 16.85 31.26 -7.77
C PHE A 997 17.48 30.16 -6.91
N ASP A 998 17.42 28.94 -7.42
CA ASP A 998 17.94 27.71 -6.81
C ASP A 998 19.33 27.42 -7.37
N ARG A 999 20.33 27.46 -6.48
CA ARG A 999 21.73 27.19 -6.86
C ARG A 999 22.01 25.70 -7.05
N VAL A 1000 21.38 24.83 -6.27
CA VAL A 1000 21.65 23.39 -6.24
C VAL A 1000 21.18 22.78 -7.56
N HIS A 1001 19.93 23.01 -7.94
CA HIS A 1001 19.38 22.50 -9.21
C HIS A 1001 20.14 23.06 -10.43
N ALA A 1002 20.60 24.31 -10.39
CA ALA A 1002 21.43 24.90 -11.46
C ALA A 1002 22.84 24.27 -11.55
N VAL A 1003 23.48 23.99 -10.41
CA VAL A 1003 24.78 23.31 -10.33
C VAL A 1003 24.68 21.85 -10.76
N LEU A 1004 23.66 21.12 -10.30
CA LEU A 1004 23.35 19.76 -10.76
C LEU A 1004 23.18 19.72 -12.29
N THR A 1005 22.41 20.65 -12.85
CA THR A 1005 22.19 20.76 -14.30
C THR A 1005 23.51 20.98 -15.06
N LEU A 1006 24.36 21.90 -14.59
CA LEU A 1006 25.70 22.13 -15.17
C LEU A 1006 26.57 20.87 -15.10
N GLY A 1007 26.55 20.15 -13.97
CA GLY A 1007 27.26 18.89 -13.78
C GLY A 1007 26.83 17.80 -14.75
N SER A 1008 25.53 17.69 -15.07
CA SER A 1008 25.03 16.75 -16.08
C SER A 1008 25.38 17.15 -17.51
N ILE A 1009 25.38 18.45 -17.84
CA ILE A 1009 25.90 18.94 -19.13
C ILE A 1009 27.39 18.61 -19.26
N GLY A 1010 28.19 18.84 -18.21
CA GLY A 1010 29.61 18.50 -18.17
C GLY A 1010 29.86 16.99 -18.32
N GLY A 1011 29.05 16.16 -17.66
CA GLY A 1011 29.10 14.70 -17.76
C GLY A 1011 28.77 14.18 -19.16
N SER A 1012 27.71 14.69 -19.80
CA SER A 1012 27.29 14.24 -21.14
C SER A 1012 28.31 14.55 -22.24
N ILE A 1013 29.24 15.48 -21.99
CA ILE A 1013 30.35 15.84 -22.89
C ILE A 1013 31.72 15.42 -22.36
N ALA A 1014 31.79 14.62 -21.27
CA ALA A 1014 33.03 14.29 -20.58
C ALA A 1014 34.06 13.59 -21.49
N ASP A 1015 33.63 12.61 -22.28
CA ASP A 1015 34.48 11.89 -23.24
C ASP A 1015 34.56 12.55 -24.64
N SER A 1016 33.89 13.70 -24.83
CA SER A 1016 33.95 14.42 -26.09
C SER A 1016 35.31 15.13 -26.26
N THR A 1017 35.87 15.00 -27.46
CA THR A 1017 37.16 15.60 -27.87
C THR A 1017 37.00 16.77 -28.83
N SER A 1018 35.77 17.24 -29.07
CA SER A 1018 35.52 18.41 -29.94
C SER A 1018 35.96 19.71 -29.25
N ALA A 1019 36.46 20.69 -30.01
CA ALA A 1019 36.92 21.95 -29.43
C ALA A 1019 35.81 22.72 -28.68
N SER A 1020 34.57 22.68 -29.20
CA SER A 1020 33.39 23.27 -28.55
C SER A 1020 33.10 22.59 -27.23
N ALA A 1021 33.08 21.24 -27.20
CA ALA A 1021 32.84 20.49 -25.98
C ALA A 1021 33.94 20.68 -24.93
N VAL A 1022 35.20 20.80 -25.34
CA VAL A 1022 36.32 21.14 -24.43
C VAL A 1022 36.12 22.53 -23.82
N GLU A 1023 35.83 23.56 -24.63
CA GLU A 1023 35.57 24.92 -24.13
C GLU A 1023 34.32 24.97 -23.22
N THR A 1024 33.25 24.27 -23.59
CA THR A 1024 32.05 24.15 -22.77
C THR A 1024 32.35 23.45 -21.45
N ARG A 1025 33.11 22.36 -21.46
CA ARG A 1025 33.52 21.62 -20.26
C ARG A 1025 34.40 22.47 -19.34
N GLU A 1026 35.36 23.21 -19.89
CA GLU A 1026 36.17 24.17 -19.12
C GLU A 1026 35.31 25.25 -18.45
N ARG A 1027 34.30 25.79 -19.16
CA ARG A 1027 33.36 26.79 -18.62
C ARG A 1027 32.44 26.21 -17.54
N VAL A 1028 31.93 24.99 -17.74
CA VAL A 1028 31.17 24.23 -16.74
C VAL A 1028 32.04 24.02 -15.50
N ASN A 1029 33.24 23.47 -15.65
CA ASN A 1029 34.14 23.15 -14.54
C ASN A 1029 34.54 24.42 -13.76
N GLY A 1030 34.86 25.52 -14.44
CA GLY A 1030 35.15 26.80 -13.80
C GLY A 1030 33.97 27.35 -12.97
N ALA A 1031 32.73 27.17 -13.45
CA ALA A 1031 31.54 27.55 -12.70
C ALA A 1031 31.29 26.64 -11.48
N LEU A 1032 31.45 25.32 -11.64
CA LEU A 1032 31.32 24.35 -10.55
C LEU A 1032 32.37 24.60 -9.46
N TRP A 1033 33.65 24.82 -9.81
CA TRP A 1033 34.69 25.23 -8.86
C TRP A 1033 34.32 26.51 -8.11
N THR A 1034 33.76 27.51 -8.80
CA THR A 1034 33.35 28.80 -8.20
C THR A 1034 32.22 28.65 -7.16
N GLU A 1035 31.27 27.73 -7.38
CA GLU A 1035 30.20 27.46 -6.40
C GLU A 1035 30.69 26.52 -5.28
N LEU A 1036 31.58 25.55 -5.56
CA LEU A 1036 32.24 24.71 -4.54
C LEU A 1036 33.08 25.54 -3.57
N GLU A 1037 33.91 26.46 -4.07
CA GLU A 1037 34.69 27.41 -3.27
C GLU A 1037 33.78 28.22 -2.34
N ARG A 1038 32.69 28.77 -2.89
CA ARG A 1038 31.74 29.59 -2.13
C ARG A 1038 31.02 28.79 -1.06
N ALA A 1039 30.63 27.56 -1.37
CA ALA A 1039 29.98 26.67 -0.43
C ALA A 1039 30.91 26.30 0.73
N CYS A 1040 32.17 25.95 0.42
CA CYS A 1040 33.22 25.72 1.41
C CYS A 1040 33.45 26.96 2.31
N ASP A 1041 33.52 28.16 1.72
CA ASP A 1041 33.67 29.41 2.49
C ASP A 1041 32.47 29.72 3.38
N ALA A 1042 31.24 29.41 2.94
CA ALA A 1042 30.04 29.57 3.76
C ALA A 1042 30.03 28.61 4.96
N LEU A 1043 30.44 27.34 4.75
CA LEU A 1043 30.58 26.35 5.83
C LEU A 1043 31.62 26.78 6.87
N ARG A 1044 32.82 27.22 6.43
CA ARG A 1044 33.86 27.76 7.33
C ARG A 1044 33.39 28.99 8.10
N GLN A 1045 32.61 29.87 7.48
CA GLN A 1045 32.04 31.05 8.14
C GLN A 1045 31.02 30.66 9.22
N ALA A 1046 30.15 29.67 8.96
CA ALA A 1046 29.19 29.15 9.93
C ALA A 1046 29.88 28.50 11.15
N GLN A 1047 30.98 27.77 10.92
CA GLN A 1047 31.83 27.21 11.97
C GLN A 1047 32.54 28.30 12.79
N ALA A 1048 33.02 29.38 12.15
CA ALA A 1048 33.65 30.49 12.84
C ALA A 1048 32.68 31.28 13.75
N THR A 1049 31.43 31.51 13.31
CA THR A 1049 30.42 32.21 14.13
C THR A 1049 29.92 31.36 15.31
N THR A 1050 29.81 30.04 15.14
CA THR A 1050 29.46 29.13 16.24
C THR A 1050 30.59 29.06 17.27
N ALA A 1051 31.84 28.90 16.84
CA ALA A 1051 33.01 28.95 17.72
C ALA A 1051 33.15 30.28 18.51
N SER A 1052 32.92 31.44 17.87
CA SER A 1052 33.02 32.74 18.58
C SER A 1052 31.89 32.99 19.58
N SER A 1053 30.79 32.24 19.50
CA SER A 1053 29.67 32.33 20.45
C SER A 1053 29.93 31.57 21.76
N ALA A 1054 30.79 30.55 21.72
CA ALA A 1054 31.12 29.70 22.86
C ALA A 1054 32.19 30.32 23.79
N SER A 1055 33.10 31.15 23.25
CA SER A 1055 34.23 31.72 24.02
C SER A 1055 33.88 32.93 24.91
N GLY A 1056 32.59 33.16 25.21
CA GLY A 1056 32.09 34.41 25.80
C GLY A 1056 31.84 34.41 27.32
N SER A 1057 31.94 33.28 28.01
CA SER A 1057 31.63 33.17 29.44
C SER A 1057 32.90 33.11 30.31
N ALA A 1058 33.34 34.26 30.84
CA ALA A 1058 34.45 34.36 31.78
C ALA A 1058 34.04 35.04 33.10
N GLU A 1059 34.19 34.27 34.19
CA GLU A 1059 34.44 34.64 35.59
C GLU A 1059 33.87 35.98 36.16
N THR A 1060 33.01 35.86 37.19
CA THR A 1060 33.02 36.79 38.33
C THR A 1060 32.90 36.03 39.67
N PRO A 1061 33.59 36.46 40.75
CA PRO A 1061 33.65 35.70 42.01
C PRO A 1061 32.50 36.02 42.98
N MET A 1062 32.12 35.01 43.78
CA MET A 1062 31.07 35.06 44.82
C MET A 1062 31.36 36.02 45.98
N PRO A 1063 30.31 36.70 46.50
CA PRO A 1063 30.24 37.10 47.90
C PRO A 1063 29.02 36.51 48.66
N THR A 1064 29.15 36.47 49.99
CA THR A 1064 28.30 35.79 51.00
C THR A 1064 26.97 36.48 51.39
N PRO A 1065 26.05 35.79 52.11
CA PRO A 1065 24.64 36.21 52.25
C PRO A 1065 24.29 37.10 53.47
N MET A 1066 23.03 37.59 53.45
CA MET A 1066 22.27 38.37 54.47
C MET A 1066 22.57 39.87 54.63
N GLN A 1067 21.57 40.72 54.37
CA GLN A 1067 20.69 41.30 55.43
C GLN A 1067 19.50 42.09 54.84
N LEU A 1068 18.39 42.18 55.59
CA LEU A 1068 17.20 42.98 55.24
C LEU A 1068 17.42 44.47 55.58
N GLN A 1069 16.87 45.40 54.78
CA GLN A 1069 15.81 46.32 55.24
C GLN A 1069 15.22 47.24 54.15
N GLU A 1070 13.88 47.22 54.08
CA GLU A 1070 12.93 48.31 53.76
C GLU A 1070 13.41 49.60 53.04
N ARG A 1071 12.82 49.91 51.87
CA ARG A 1071 11.79 50.98 51.74
C ARG A 1071 11.26 51.23 50.30
N THR A 1072 9.95 51.01 50.15
CA THR A 1072 8.90 51.88 49.56
C THR A 1072 8.99 52.42 48.11
N ASP A 1073 7.97 52.01 47.35
CA ASP A 1073 7.13 52.81 46.44
C ASP A 1073 7.73 53.41 45.16
N THR A 1074 7.52 52.75 44.01
CA THR A 1074 6.54 53.16 42.96
C THR A 1074 6.49 52.16 41.79
N GLU A 1075 5.46 52.28 40.94
CA GLU A 1075 4.96 51.24 40.01
C GLU A 1075 5.77 51.06 38.70
N GLY A 1076 5.68 49.86 38.12
CA GLY A 1076 5.63 49.69 36.66
C GLY A 1076 6.95 49.33 35.95
N ASP A 1077 7.54 48.18 36.28
CA ASP A 1077 8.82 47.73 35.73
C ASP A 1077 8.75 47.34 34.24
N SER A 1078 9.87 47.51 33.52
CA SER A 1078 10.03 47.15 32.12
C SER A 1078 11.45 46.66 31.82
N THR A 1079 11.53 45.54 31.07
CA THR A 1079 12.71 44.97 30.37
C THR A 1079 13.75 44.16 31.15
N SER A 1080 13.97 42.91 30.67
CA SER A 1080 15.23 42.13 30.69
C SER A 1080 15.71 41.58 32.06
N MET A 1081 16.41 40.45 32.25
CA MET A 1081 17.26 39.50 31.47
C MET A 1081 17.28 38.12 32.23
N PRO A 1082 18.13 37.11 31.91
CA PRO A 1082 18.66 36.59 30.63
C PRO A 1082 18.41 35.06 30.44
N SER A 1083 18.79 34.54 29.26
CA SER A 1083 18.88 33.12 28.91
C SER A 1083 20.11 32.39 29.52
N GLN A 1084 20.00 31.08 29.78
CA GLN A 1084 20.99 30.09 29.32
C GLN A 1084 20.51 28.64 29.51
N ASP A 1085 19.99 28.05 28.43
CA ASP A 1085 20.46 26.77 27.91
C ASP A 1085 20.55 26.96 26.39
N ARG A 1086 21.73 26.74 25.81
CA ARG A 1086 22.01 26.96 24.38
C ARG A 1086 22.72 25.75 23.81
N VAL A 1087 21.93 24.82 23.28
CA VAL A 1087 22.40 23.91 22.23
C VAL A 1087 22.65 24.76 20.98
N VAL A 1088 23.78 24.52 20.31
CA VAL A 1088 24.18 25.29 19.12
C VAL A 1088 23.58 24.62 17.89
N THR A 1089 22.41 25.09 17.47
CA THR A 1089 21.82 24.71 16.18
C THR A 1089 22.68 25.22 15.03
N VAL A 1090 23.18 24.30 14.22
CA VAL A 1090 23.77 24.60 12.91
C VAL A 1090 22.62 25.01 11.99
N GLY A 1091 22.45 26.32 11.81
CA GLY A 1091 21.29 26.85 11.08
C GLY A 1091 21.21 26.42 9.61
N THR A 1092 20.01 26.49 9.05
CA THR A 1092 19.69 26.15 7.64
C THR A 1092 20.70 26.62 6.57
N PRO A 1093 21.37 27.80 6.66
CA PRO A 1093 22.34 28.20 5.63
C PRO A 1093 23.57 27.29 5.50
N ALA A 1094 23.92 26.51 6.52
CA ALA A 1094 25.03 25.57 6.46
C ALA A 1094 24.66 24.26 5.75
N VAL A 1095 23.40 23.82 5.91
CA VAL A 1095 22.86 22.65 5.19
C VAL A 1095 22.73 22.95 3.70
N ASP A 1096 22.18 24.12 3.35
CA ASP A 1096 22.14 24.61 1.95
C ASP A 1096 23.55 24.70 1.32
N ALA A 1097 24.55 25.11 2.10
CA ALA A 1097 25.94 25.17 1.65
C ALA A 1097 26.54 23.76 1.46
N ALA A 1098 26.26 22.80 2.34
CA ALA A 1098 26.71 21.42 2.17
C ALA A 1098 26.10 20.76 0.92
N ALA A 1099 24.81 21.00 0.64
CA ALA A 1099 24.14 20.52 -0.57
C ALA A 1099 24.81 21.08 -1.84
N LEU A 1100 25.08 22.39 -1.85
CA LEU A 1100 25.71 23.07 -2.97
C LEU A 1100 27.16 22.61 -3.21
N ALA A 1101 27.92 22.36 -2.14
CA ALA A 1101 29.27 21.80 -2.22
C ALA A 1101 29.25 20.38 -2.80
N SER A 1102 28.35 19.53 -2.29
CA SER A 1102 28.14 18.15 -2.76
C SER A 1102 27.80 18.13 -4.26
N ALA A 1103 26.79 18.88 -4.69
CA ALA A 1103 26.36 18.98 -6.09
C ALA A 1103 27.48 19.51 -7.03
N ALA A 1104 28.28 20.46 -6.56
CA ALA A 1104 29.36 21.05 -7.35
C ALA A 1104 30.54 20.07 -7.53
N LEU A 1105 30.94 19.40 -6.46
CA LEU A 1105 31.92 18.31 -6.47
C LEU A 1105 31.48 17.16 -7.40
N ASP A 1106 30.22 16.75 -7.29
CA ASP A 1106 29.59 15.70 -8.09
C ASP A 1106 29.61 16.05 -9.60
N GLY A 1107 29.32 17.30 -9.96
CA GLY A 1107 29.45 17.78 -11.34
C GLY A 1107 30.89 17.75 -11.87
N LEU A 1108 31.88 18.07 -11.04
CA LEU A 1108 33.30 18.06 -11.41
C LEU A 1108 33.85 16.65 -11.62
N LEU A 1109 33.38 15.68 -10.81
CA LEU A 1109 33.72 14.27 -10.97
C LEU A 1109 33.09 13.72 -12.27
N ARG A 1110 31.80 13.98 -12.51
CA ARG A 1110 31.11 13.56 -13.75
C ARG A 1110 31.78 14.09 -15.02
N SER A 1111 32.29 15.32 -15.01
CA SER A 1111 32.95 15.90 -16.19
C SER A 1111 34.38 15.37 -16.43
N LYS A 1112 34.87 14.42 -15.61
CA LYS A 1112 36.22 13.84 -15.70
C LYS A 1112 37.34 14.90 -15.63
N GLU A 1113 37.13 15.96 -14.86
CA GLU A 1113 38.13 17.03 -14.65
C GLU A 1113 39.40 16.50 -13.98
N ALA A 1114 40.57 16.88 -14.50
CA ALA A 1114 41.85 16.36 -14.03
C ALA A 1114 42.26 16.99 -12.69
N GLY A 1115 42.64 16.16 -11.72
CA GLY A 1115 43.12 16.62 -10.41
C GLY A 1115 42.03 17.18 -9.50
N VAL A 1116 40.75 16.87 -9.75
CA VAL A 1116 39.63 17.23 -8.86
C VAL A 1116 39.91 16.76 -7.44
N ALA A 1117 40.35 15.52 -7.27
CA ALA A 1117 40.56 14.92 -5.95
C ALA A 1117 41.53 15.74 -5.07
N GLU A 1118 42.76 15.96 -5.54
CA GLU A 1118 43.79 16.72 -4.78
C GLU A 1118 43.35 18.15 -4.43
N ARG A 1119 42.62 18.81 -5.35
CA ARG A 1119 42.08 20.16 -5.11
C ARG A 1119 40.90 20.16 -4.15
N ALA A 1120 39.98 19.21 -4.28
CA ALA A 1120 38.82 19.06 -3.41
C ALA A 1120 39.23 18.69 -1.99
N GLU A 1121 40.19 17.77 -1.79
CA GLU A 1121 40.79 17.48 -0.47
C GLU A 1121 41.31 18.75 0.19
N THR A 1122 42.06 19.56 -0.55
CA THR A 1122 42.62 20.83 -0.05
C THR A 1122 41.53 21.86 0.31
N MET A 1123 40.38 21.87 -0.39
CA MET A 1123 39.25 22.74 -0.08
C MET A 1123 38.41 22.24 1.10
N ILE A 1124 38.16 20.94 1.19
CA ILE A 1124 37.28 20.36 2.22
C ILE A 1124 38.03 20.20 3.57
N ALA A 1125 39.37 20.15 3.55
CA ALA A 1125 40.22 20.11 4.73
C ALA A 1125 39.85 21.20 5.76
N GLY A 1126 39.56 20.76 6.99
CA GLY A 1126 39.20 21.63 8.12
C GLY A 1126 37.75 22.12 8.14
N ILE A 1127 36.88 21.59 7.28
CA ILE A 1127 35.44 21.85 7.33
C ILE A 1127 34.73 20.74 8.11
N GLU A 1128 34.23 21.06 9.29
CA GLU A 1128 33.35 20.20 10.10
C GLU A 1128 31.93 20.14 9.49
N ALA A 1129 31.75 19.39 8.40
CA ALA A 1129 30.46 19.19 7.73
C ALA A 1129 30.25 17.70 7.39
N PRO A 1130 29.65 16.89 8.29
CA PRO A 1130 29.61 15.42 8.16
C PRO A 1130 29.04 14.90 6.83
N LEU A 1131 27.93 15.45 6.35
CA LEU A 1131 27.32 15.07 5.07
C LEU A 1131 28.27 15.28 3.87
N LEU A 1132 28.96 16.43 3.83
CA LEU A 1132 29.92 16.75 2.77
C LEU A 1132 31.17 15.86 2.86
N LEU A 1133 31.65 15.57 4.08
CA LEU A 1133 32.78 14.68 4.32
C LEU A 1133 32.46 13.24 3.89
N ARG A 1134 31.33 12.67 4.32
CA ARG A 1134 30.88 11.33 3.89
C ARG A 1134 30.69 11.25 2.37
N THR A 1135 30.12 12.30 1.75
CA THR A 1135 29.98 12.37 0.29
C THR A 1135 31.35 12.34 -0.39
N TRP A 1136 32.31 13.13 0.12
CA TRP A 1136 33.68 13.17 -0.41
C TRP A 1136 34.42 11.83 -0.21
N GLU A 1137 34.30 11.21 0.95
CA GLU A 1137 34.97 9.95 1.30
C GLU A 1137 34.45 8.76 0.49
N ARG A 1138 33.13 8.62 0.29
CA ARG A 1138 32.53 7.54 -0.55
C ARG A 1138 32.82 7.67 -2.06
N ARG A 1139 33.36 8.80 -2.51
CA ARG A 1139 33.61 9.10 -3.94
C ARG A 1139 35.10 9.07 -4.32
N LYS A 1140 35.96 8.75 -3.36
CA LYS A 1140 37.42 8.74 -3.47
C LYS A 1140 37.92 7.31 -3.67
#